data_AF-A0A0G4E931-F1
#
_entry.id   AF-A0A0G4E931-F1
#
_cell.length_a   1.000
_cell.length_b   1.000
_cell.length_c   1.000
_cell.angle_alpha   90.00
_cell.angle_beta   90.00
_cell.angle_gamma   90.00
#
_symmetry.space_group_name_H-M   'P 1'
#
loop_
_entity.id
_entity.type
_entity.pdbx_description
1 polymer ?
#
loop_
_entity_poly.entity_id
_entity_poly.type
_entity_poly.pdbx_seq_one_letter_code
_entity_poly.pdbx_strand_id
1 'polypeptide(L)'
;MAALVCLAALVVDLWMRCAAKTTSFMHLMPSDGRARTPSVLRAAQRARRLPAALVSREGAQADDRGGFPLTITADDLIPVNQLIDPSALRETNRLVVLSGDGQRREPAKYIGQNVIGVTATPASITALLKARDSGPFRVGPTVVTRFSRGGKTRMLKEIAKQLRAAKIPVLPITFNDETSLDPKESSSRTLIESILLRIGWSAAKNETIEAVGKELGKEVVNFGVWVGAVSVTEEVILQWLGDRPCVLMIDELNQLLKKKTPYVEGSPEAIVAAYLKTNWLGQPDRFLVFSSHVLTTSTNLQGFWVAGLGDRPMQQLRMPLIENVAEAREVISDAADEGQMCWVGRAPGLLMDLYHRDPRNADPANVLRKAKMMPSGADAPSAVGVIKMALDGNTMWAQTIPDWQRWMDIYGDNCVWPPCYLGAACTKVANSPAVEEKFGGAFCSGLRAIENFLDNLHTQPRESGKRWEGVAAAGVLLRLLESHISYTTQGKYPIGLTPEAQALLPPDVVRGCSFGDYVLAVSHPDREIRTLRQLIDYFNDSNSPIRRVDKGVAAFFVLPTHLQFEGHDFYIFITVDGQLTEVRGYQCKQGFAKKPTPASLEKIARAFRDAFGPGGGKPGGGKEPALDGLRTTPLCRTVWFTGDSGGGEDERNRKDEYDLTDSEGVPVRWPSQATMSCLVGFSLALTCPFEWLA
;
A
#
# COMPACT_ATOMS: atom_id res chain seq x y z
N MET A 1 29.70 6.86 37.83
CA MET A 1 29.61 8.33 37.63
C MET A 1 30.51 8.84 36.51
N ALA A 2 31.79 8.45 36.40
CA ALA A 2 32.69 8.92 35.31
C ALA A 2 32.18 8.62 33.88
N ALA A 3 31.54 7.46 33.66
CA ALA A 3 30.95 7.09 32.36
C ALA A 3 29.74 7.97 31.97
N LEU A 4 28.97 8.44 32.94
CA LEU A 4 27.80 9.32 32.72
C LEU A 4 28.24 10.75 32.37
N VAL A 5 29.35 11.22 32.94
CA VAL A 5 29.95 12.53 32.59
C VAL A 5 30.54 12.50 31.18
N CYS A 6 31.16 11.39 30.77
CA CYS A 6 31.66 11.24 29.39
C CYS A 6 30.53 11.21 28.36
N LEU A 7 29.40 10.56 28.67
CA LEU A 7 28.24 10.52 27.77
C LEU A 7 27.60 11.91 27.59
N ALA A 8 27.49 12.68 28.68
CA ALA A 8 26.94 14.04 28.62
C ALA A 8 27.83 15.00 27.82
N ALA A 9 29.17 14.90 27.96
CA ALA A 9 30.11 15.70 27.18
C ALA A 9 30.04 15.38 25.67
N LEU A 10 29.83 14.11 25.32
CA LEU A 10 29.72 13.66 23.93
C LEU A 10 28.43 14.14 23.27
N VAL A 11 27.33 14.19 24.03
CA VAL A 11 26.03 14.73 23.56
C VAL A 11 26.10 16.25 23.34
N VAL A 12 26.80 16.98 24.23
CA VAL A 12 26.98 18.43 24.08
C VAL A 12 27.88 18.77 22.89
N ASP A 13 28.96 18.01 22.66
CA ASP A 13 29.83 18.20 21.48
C ASP A 13 29.08 17.87 20.17
N LEU A 14 28.25 16.82 20.16
CA LEU A 14 27.42 16.50 18.99
C LEU A 14 26.39 17.60 18.70
N TRP A 15 25.80 18.19 19.74
CA TRP A 15 24.80 19.25 19.62
C TRP A 15 25.43 20.57 19.14
N MET A 16 26.62 20.92 19.65
CA MET A 16 27.39 22.09 19.20
C MET A 16 27.85 21.96 17.74
N ARG A 17 28.24 20.77 17.29
CA ARG A 17 28.61 20.51 15.89
C ARG A 17 27.41 20.55 14.93
N CYS A 18 26.21 20.21 15.41
CA CYS A 18 24.98 20.36 14.64
C CYS A 18 24.53 21.84 14.54
N ALA A 19 24.70 22.62 15.60
CA ALA A 19 24.36 24.05 15.59
C ALA A 19 25.31 24.90 14.72
N ALA A 20 26.57 24.50 14.59
CA ALA A 20 27.56 25.21 13.76
C ALA A 20 27.38 25.01 12.25
N LYS A 21 26.58 24.04 11.80
CA LYS A 21 26.29 23.80 10.36
C LYS A 21 25.10 24.58 9.83
N THR A 22 24.32 25.24 10.68
CA THR A 22 23.10 25.98 10.28
C THR A 22 23.30 27.49 10.12
N THR A 23 24.51 28.02 10.38
CA THR A 23 24.81 29.46 10.33
C THR A 23 25.74 29.90 9.21
N SER A 24 26.18 29.00 8.32
CA SER A 24 26.97 29.36 7.13
C SER A 24 26.14 29.33 5.85
N PHE A 25 25.11 30.17 5.75
CA PHE A 25 24.43 30.44 4.46
C PHE A 25 23.72 31.81 4.45
N MET A 26 24.39 32.87 4.92
CA MET A 26 24.00 34.24 4.62
C MET A 26 25.24 35.14 4.63
N HIS A 27 25.92 35.25 3.49
CA HIS A 27 26.65 36.45 3.08
C HIS A 27 27.17 36.21 1.67
N LEU A 28 26.60 36.93 0.69
CA LEU A 28 27.25 37.43 -0.53
C LEU A 28 26.18 38.16 -1.35
N MET A 29 26.07 39.46 -1.14
CA MET A 29 25.47 40.43 -2.07
C MET A 29 26.62 41.29 -2.60
N PRO A 30 26.73 41.54 -3.92
CA PRO A 30 27.36 42.74 -4.42
C PRO A 30 26.31 43.82 -4.61
N SER A 31 26.56 44.95 -3.97
CA SER A 31 25.99 46.26 -4.25
C SER A 31 26.37 46.72 -5.66
N ASP A 32 25.40 47.22 -6.43
CA ASP A 32 25.65 48.40 -7.25
C ASP A 32 24.35 49.16 -7.51
N GLY A 33 24.38 50.45 -7.14
CA GLY A 33 23.27 51.37 -7.26
C GLY A 33 23.19 52.03 -8.63
N ARG A 34 21.99 52.48 -8.98
CA ARG A 34 21.80 53.76 -9.69
C ARG A 34 20.38 54.27 -9.45
N ALA A 35 20.35 55.48 -8.90
CA ALA A 35 19.16 56.28 -8.70
C ALA A 35 18.52 56.72 -10.03
N ARG A 36 17.19 56.83 -10.04
CA ARG A 36 16.43 57.90 -10.72
C ARG A 36 15.00 57.93 -10.18
N THR A 37 14.60 59.10 -9.69
CA THR A 37 13.27 59.48 -9.21
C THR A 37 12.40 60.01 -10.38
N PRO A 38 11.20 60.61 -10.18
CA PRO A 38 9.94 60.00 -10.60
C PRO A 38 9.23 60.84 -11.68
N SER A 39 8.24 60.27 -12.38
CA SER A 39 7.32 61.10 -13.16
C SER A 39 5.88 60.61 -13.01
N VAL A 40 5.15 61.47 -12.32
CA VAL A 40 3.71 61.57 -12.15
C VAL A 40 3.03 61.91 -13.50
N LEU A 41 1.75 61.51 -13.61
CA LEU A 41 0.67 62.07 -14.44
C LEU A 41 0.45 61.58 -15.89
N ARG A 42 -0.84 61.24 -16.09
CA ARG A 42 -1.68 61.06 -17.32
C ARG A 42 -1.96 59.58 -17.65
N ALA A 43 -3.19 59.13 -17.85
CA ALA A 43 -4.48 59.78 -17.69
C ALA A 43 -5.59 58.73 -17.53
N ALA A 44 -6.59 59.11 -16.74
CA ALA A 44 -7.93 58.56 -16.69
C ALA A 44 -8.54 58.19 -18.06
N GLN A 45 -9.49 57.26 -17.98
CA GLN A 45 -10.67 57.04 -18.83
C GLN A 45 -10.73 55.68 -19.56
N ARG A 46 -11.26 54.68 -18.86
CA ARG A 46 -12.39 53.85 -19.35
C ARG A 46 -13.00 53.05 -18.20
N ALA A 47 -13.95 53.68 -17.52
CA ALA A 47 -14.93 52.97 -16.71
C ALA A 47 -15.84 52.17 -17.65
N ARG A 48 -15.86 50.84 -17.50
CA ARG A 48 -16.96 50.00 -17.98
C ARG A 48 -17.40 49.09 -16.82
N ARG A 49 -18.54 49.47 -16.26
CA ARG A 49 -19.56 48.70 -15.53
C ARG A 49 -19.12 47.31 -15.01
N LEU A 50 -18.86 47.25 -13.71
CA LEU A 50 -18.93 46.02 -12.91
C LEU A 50 -20.40 45.79 -12.46
N PRO A 51 -20.86 44.55 -12.24
CA PRO A 51 -22.20 44.28 -11.74
C PRO A 51 -22.31 44.70 -10.27
N ALA A 52 -23.30 45.53 -9.96
CA ALA A 52 -23.73 45.83 -8.60
C ALA A 52 -24.51 44.61 -8.06
N ALA A 53 -23.82 43.67 -7.42
CA ALA A 53 -24.44 42.58 -6.66
C ALA A 53 -23.52 42.07 -5.54
N LEU A 54 -22.83 42.98 -4.85
CA LEU A 54 -22.30 42.77 -3.50
C LEU A 54 -22.61 44.08 -2.78
N VAL A 55 -23.21 44.00 -1.59
CA VAL A 55 -23.80 45.08 -0.78
C VAL A 55 -25.30 45.32 -1.01
N SER A 56 -26.11 44.53 -0.29
CA SER A 56 -27.22 45.07 0.49
C SER A 56 -27.11 44.46 1.89
N ARG A 57 -26.81 45.29 2.89
CA ARG A 57 -26.81 44.93 4.30
C ARG A 57 -27.59 45.98 5.06
N GLU A 58 -28.91 45.88 4.99
CA GLU A 58 -29.81 46.49 5.96
C GLU A 58 -30.72 45.38 6.50
N GLY A 59 -30.54 45.02 7.78
CA GLY A 59 -31.57 44.29 8.53
C GLY A 59 -31.25 42.91 9.11
N ALA A 60 -30.00 42.49 9.28
CA ALA A 60 -29.68 41.27 10.04
C ALA A 60 -28.97 41.61 11.36
N GLN A 61 -29.67 41.36 12.48
CA GLN A 61 -29.10 41.39 13.82
C GLN A 61 -27.82 40.56 13.86
N ALA A 62 -26.74 41.17 14.36
CA ALA A 62 -25.48 40.50 14.61
C ALA A 62 -25.69 39.44 15.70
N ASP A 63 -25.66 38.16 15.30
CA ASP A 63 -25.46 37.05 16.21
C ASP A 63 -23.99 37.07 16.65
N ASP A 64 -23.75 36.91 17.95
CA ASP A 64 -22.47 37.17 18.66
C ASP A 64 -21.38 36.11 18.35
N ARG A 65 -21.58 35.30 17.31
CA ARG A 65 -20.59 34.38 16.75
C ARG A 65 -19.93 35.09 15.57
N GLY A 66 -18.76 35.69 15.80
CA GLY A 66 -17.95 36.42 14.80
C GLY A 66 -18.29 36.14 13.34
N GLY A 67 -19.20 36.95 12.78
CA GLY A 67 -19.81 36.69 11.49
C GLY A 67 -18.78 36.70 10.35
N PHE A 68 -18.88 35.73 9.46
CA PHE A 68 -18.06 35.72 8.25
C PHE A 68 -18.32 37.00 7.43
N PRO A 69 -17.26 37.67 6.95
CA PRO A 69 -17.41 38.98 6.32
C PRO A 69 -18.17 38.94 4.98
N LEU A 70 -18.21 37.80 4.28
CA LEU A 70 -18.77 37.70 2.93
C LEU A 70 -19.68 36.48 2.76
N THR A 71 -20.92 36.72 2.34
CA THR A 71 -21.87 35.66 1.94
C THR A 71 -21.92 35.61 0.42
N ILE A 72 -21.63 34.45 -0.17
CA ILE A 72 -21.79 34.25 -1.62
C ILE A 72 -23.21 33.80 -1.96
N THR A 73 -23.64 34.12 -3.18
CA THR A 73 -24.95 33.77 -3.74
C THR A 73 -24.82 32.75 -4.88
N ALA A 74 -25.94 32.23 -5.38
CA ALA A 74 -25.91 31.31 -6.52
C ALA A 74 -25.34 31.96 -7.79
N ASP A 75 -25.47 33.28 -7.94
CA ASP A 75 -24.96 34.05 -9.08
C ASP A 75 -23.44 34.25 -9.03
N ASP A 76 -22.81 34.04 -7.87
CA ASP A 76 -21.36 34.07 -7.69
C ASP A 76 -20.67 32.77 -8.18
N LEU A 77 -21.47 31.75 -8.54
CA LEU A 77 -21.00 30.45 -8.92
C LEU A 77 -21.11 30.24 -10.45
N ILE A 78 -20.14 29.52 -11.01
CA ILE A 78 -20.07 29.11 -12.42
C ILE A 78 -21.34 28.32 -12.74
N PRO A 79 -22.09 28.67 -13.80
CA PRO A 79 -23.26 27.91 -14.20
C PRO A 79 -22.95 26.42 -14.39
N VAL A 80 -23.79 25.53 -13.85
CA VAL A 80 -23.54 24.07 -13.84
C VAL A 80 -23.23 23.51 -15.24
N ASN A 81 -23.92 23.98 -16.28
CA ASN A 81 -23.69 23.55 -17.66
C ASN A 81 -22.30 23.93 -18.21
N GLN A 82 -21.61 24.90 -17.60
CA GLN A 82 -20.24 25.27 -17.96
C GLN A 82 -19.18 24.38 -17.29
N LEU A 83 -19.55 23.56 -16.29
CA LEU A 83 -18.64 22.59 -15.65
C LEU A 83 -18.21 21.44 -16.57
N ILE A 84 -18.74 21.38 -17.79
CA ILE A 84 -18.25 20.52 -18.87
C ILE A 84 -16.87 20.97 -19.37
N ASP A 85 -16.52 22.24 -19.18
CA ASP A 85 -15.24 22.81 -19.57
C ASP A 85 -14.28 22.83 -18.37
N PRO A 86 -13.19 22.05 -18.39
CA PRO A 86 -12.22 22.05 -17.30
C PRO A 86 -11.49 23.39 -17.14
N SER A 87 -11.52 24.28 -18.14
CA SER A 87 -10.94 25.63 -18.04
C SER A 87 -11.81 26.61 -17.26
N ALA A 88 -13.12 26.32 -17.12
CA ALA A 88 -14.02 27.08 -16.27
C ALA A 88 -13.72 26.86 -14.78
N LEU A 89 -13.15 25.71 -14.42
CA LEU A 89 -12.79 25.38 -13.04
C LEU A 89 -11.41 25.93 -12.66
N ARG A 90 -11.27 26.36 -11.41
CA ARG A 90 -10.01 26.91 -10.89
C ARG A 90 -8.87 25.87 -10.91
N GLU A 91 -7.64 26.34 -11.14
CA GLU A 91 -6.46 25.49 -11.27
C GLU A 91 -6.16 24.68 -10.00
N THR A 92 -6.35 25.24 -8.81
CA THR A 92 -6.22 24.52 -7.53
C THR A 92 -7.20 23.35 -7.41
N ASN A 93 -8.33 23.42 -8.13
CA ASN A 93 -9.37 22.39 -8.20
C ASN A 93 -9.24 21.46 -9.41
N ARG A 94 -8.15 21.55 -10.19
CA ARG A 94 -7.80 20.53 -11.19
C ARG A 94 -7.29 19.26 -10.51
N LEU A 95 -7.86 18.81 -9.38
CA LEU A 95 -7.39 17.65 -8.60
C LEU A 95 -5.85 17.61 -8.59
N VAL A 96 -5.17 18.74 -8.39
CA VAL A 96 -3.74 18.86 -8.65
C VAL A 96 -3.00 17.84 -7.78
N VAL A 97 -2.26 16.91 -8.39
CA VAL A 97 -1.33 16.08 -7.64
C VAL A 97 -0.13 16.96 -7.37
N LEU A 98 0.12 17.26 -6.10
CA LEU A 98 1.40 17.67 -5.53
C LEU A 98 2.47 18.11 -6.54
N SER A 99 2.64 19.42 -6.67
CA SER A 99 3.91 20.04 -7.09
C SER A 99 4.36 21.01 -5.99
N GLY A 100 4.43 20.52 -4.75
CA GLY A 100 5.26 21.11 -3.71
C GLY A 100 6.60 20.40 -3.75
N ASP A 101 7.65 21.10 -4.15
CA ASP A 101 9.02 20.65 -4.43
C ASP A 101 9.27 20.08 -5.84
N GLY A 102 9.60 20.96 -6.78
CA GLY A 102 10.22 20.60 -8.07
C GLY A 102 9.25 20.01 -9.09
N GLN A 103 9.05 20.72 -10.20
CA GLN A 103 8.17 20.32 -11.29
C GLN A 103 8.39 18.86 -11.74
N ARG A 104 7.42 17.99 -11.48
CA ARG A 104 7.21 16.83 -12.36
C ARG A 104 5.78 16.85 -12.89
N ARG A 105 5.67 16.89 -14.22
CA ARG A 105 4.41 16.78 -14.95
C ARG A 105 3.86 15.38 -14.73
N GLU A 106 2.60 15.29 -14.32
CA GLU A 106 1.86 14.03 -14.39
C GLU A 106 2.02 13.41 -15.79
N PRO A 107 2.15 12.07 -15.90
CA PRO A 107 2.24 11.41 -17.19
C PRO A 107 1.12 11.84 -18.13
N ALA A 108 1.47 12.09 -19.40
CA ALA A 108 0.49 12.47 -20.42
C ALA A 108 -0.51 11.33 -20.69
N LYS A 109 -0.03 10.09 -20.57
CA LYS A 109 -0.82 8.86 -20.72
C LYS A 109 -1.16 8.28 -19.34
N TYR A 110 -2.28 7.58 -19.26
CA TYR A 110 -2.72 6.90 -18.04
C TYR A 110 -2.60 5.39 -18.22
N ILE A 111 -1.94 4.72 -17.28
CA ILE A 111 -1.83 3.26 -17.28
C ILE A 111 -3.19 2.65 -16.99
N GLY A 112 -3.63 1.72 -17.85
CA GLY A 112 -4.93 1.10 -17.73
C GLY A 112 -6.07 1.97 -18.25
N GLN A 113 -5.81 2.80 -19.27
CA GLN A 113 -6.86 3.52 -20.01
C GLN A 113 -7.98 2.57 -20.49
N ASN A 114 -7.60 1.35 -20.88
CA ASN A 114 -8.53 0.28 -21.29
C ASN A 114 -9.36 -0.26 -20.11
N VAL A 115 -8.82 -0.27 -18.89
CA VAL A 115 -9.54 -0.70 -17.68
C VAL A 115 -10.64 0.30 -17.33
N ILE A 116 -10.37 1.60 -17.50
CA ILE A 116 -11.43 2.61 -17.48
C ILE A 116 -12.42 2.33 -18.62
N GLY A 117 -11.94 1.95 -19.81
CA GLY A 117 -12.75 1.54 -20.96
C GLY A 117 -13.53 0.21 -20.85
N VAL A 118 -13.35 -0.62 -19.82
CA VAL A 118 -14.00 -1.96 -19.71
C VAL A 118 -14.67 -2.21 -18.35
N THR A 119 -14.06 -1.79 -17.23
CA THR A 119 -14.57 -2.05 -15.86
C THR A 119 -15.08 -0.80 -15.14
N ALA A 120 -14.67 0.38 -15.59
CA ALA A 120 -15.07 1.67 -15.04
C ALA A 120 -15.53 2.60 -16.15
N THR A 121 -16.32 2.08 -17.10
CA THR A 121 -16.60 2.88 -18.29
C THR A 121 -17.33 4.16 -17.94
N PRO A 122 -17.02 5.28 -18.61
CA PRO A 122 -18.04 6.25 -18.93
C PRO A 122 -19.21 5.49 -19.53
N ALA A 123 -19.07 4.57 -20.47
CA ALA A 123 -20.18 3.66 -20.81
C ALA A 123 -20.83 2.84 -19.66
N SER A 124 -20.35 2.83 -18.40
CA SER A 124 -21.02 2.24 -17.24
C SER A 124 -21.66 3.36 -16.45
N ILE A 125 -20.93 4.42 -16.07
CA ILE A 125 -21.50 5.61 -15.41
C ILE A 125 -22.46 6.35 -16.36
N THR A 126 -22.02 6.68 -17.57
CA THR A 126 -22.74 7.16 -18.77
C THR A 126 -23.78 6.17 -19.34
N ALA A 127 -23.64 4.83 -19.31
CA ALA A 127 -24.81 3.98 -19.63
C ALA A 127 -25.77 3.83 -18.45
N LEU A 128 -25.33 3.89 -17.20
CA LEU A 128 -26.23 3.97 -16.04
C LEU A 128 -27.00 5.31 -16.06
N LEU A 129 -26.32 6.39 -16.44
CA LEU A 129 -26.88 7.71 -16.78
C LEU A 129 -27.84 7.66 -17.98
N LYS A 130 -27.46 7.03 -19.10
CA LYS A 130 -28.26 6.98 -20.35
C LYS A 130 -29.37 5.93 -20.33
N ALA A 131 -29.20 4.83 -19.61
CA ALA A 131 -30.03 3.64 -19.69
C ALA A 131 -31.06 3.51 -18.57
N ARG A 132 -31.48 4.65 -17.97
CA ARG A 132 -32.63 4.83 -17.04
C ARG A 132 -32.21 5.31 -15.65
N ASP A 133 -31.70 6.54 -15.49
CA ASP A 133 -32.02 7.26 -14.23
C ASP A 133 -33.49 7.74 -14.29
N SER A 134 -34.41 6.79 -14.49
CA SER A 134 -35.86 6.98 -14.48
C SER A 134 -36.33 6.73 -13.06
N GLY A 135 -37.36 7.42 -12.56
CA GLY A 135 -37.88 7.23 -11.19
C GLY A 135 -37.72 5.84 -10.54
N PRO A 136 -38.04 4.71 -11.21
CA PRO A 136 -37.88 3.36 -10.64
C PRO A 136 -36.47 2.72 -10.67
N PHE A 137 -35.48 3.27 -11.40
CA PHE A 137 -34.10 2.76 -11.44
C PHE A 137 -33.14 3.92 -11.25
N ARG A 138 -32.33 3.89 -10.19
CA ARG A 138 -31.39 4.96 -9.87
C ARG A 138 -30.04 4.39 -9.46
N VAL A 139 -28.99 5.09 -9.84
CA VAL A 139 -27.61 4.60 -9.75
C VAL A 139 -27.04 4.85 -8.35
N GLY A 140 -26.35 3.86 -7.81
CA GLY A 140 -25.63 4.00 -6.55
C GLY A 140 -24.37 4.87 -6.69
N PRO A 141 -23.80 5.34 -5.56
CA PRO A 141 -22.55 6.08 -5.58
C PRO A 141 -21.39 5.19 -6.03
N THR A 142 -20.40 5.82 -6.68
CA THR A 142 -19.19 5.14 -7.15
C THR A 142 -18.01 5.45 -6.24
N VAL A 143 -17.26 4.43 -5.82
CA VAL A 143 -16.08 4.59 -4.98
C VAL A 143 -14.81 4.12 -5.69
N VAL A 144 -13.76 4.94 -5.61
CA VAL A 144 -12.40 4.58 -6.00
C VAL A 144 -11.60 4.32 -4.72
N THR A 145 -11.28 3.06 -4.46
CA THR A 145 -10.49 2.67 -3.29
C THR A 145 -9.13 2.12 -3.68
N ARG A 146 -8.11 2.56 -2.95
CA ARG A 146 -6.73 2.03 -2.95
C ARG A 146 -5.97 2.64 -1.78
N PHE A 147 -4.86 2.04 -1.39
CA PHE A 147 -3.93 2.61 -0.43
C PHE A 147 -3.43 4.03 -0.82
N SER A 148 -2.83 4.71 0.15
CA SER A 148 -2.23 6.04 -0.02
C SER A 148 -1.15 6.05 -1.11
N ARG A 149 -1.20 7.02 -2.02
CA ARG A 149 -0.35 7.13 -3.22
C ARG A 149 -0.60 6.09 -4.32
N GLY A 150 -1.67 5.30 -4.22
CA GLY A 150 -2.03 4.33 -5.27
C GLY A 150 -2.54 4.93 -6.58
N GLY A 151 -2.67 6.26 -6.69
CA GLY A 151 -3.13 6.96 -7.91
C GLY A 151 -4.62 7.34 -7.96
N LYS A 152 -5.34 7.30 -6.82
CA LYS A 152 -6.79 7.58 -6.75
C LYS A 152 -7.17 8.93 -7.38
N THR A 153 -6.49 10.00 -7.00
CA THR A 153 -6.70 11.35 -7.53
C THR A 153 -6.54 11.39 -9.05
N ARG A 154 -5.55 10.67 -9.61
CA ARG A 154 -5.37 10.59 -11.06
C ARG A 154 -6.52 9.84 -11.73
N MET A 155 -7.01 8.75 -11.14
CA MET A 155 -8.18 8.04 -11.65
C MET A 155 -9.43 8.93 -11.68
N LEU A 156 -9.69 9.69 -10.61
CA LEU A 156 -10.80 10.65 -10.58
C LEU A 156 -10.70 11.68 -11.71
N LYS A 157 -9.49 12.16 -12.04
CA LYS A 157 -9.30 13.06 -13.20
C LYS A 157 -9.65 12.40 -14.51
N GLU A 158 -9.25 11.16 -14.73
CA GLU A 158 -9.56 10.46 -15.98
C GLU A 158 -11.06 10.19 -16.11
N ILE A 159 -11.75 9.87 -15.01
CA ILE A 159 -13.22 9.76 -14.99
C ILE A 159 -13.84 11.13 -15.33
N ALA A 160 -13.39 12.22 -14.68
CA ALA A 160 -13.90 13.56 -14.95
C ALA A 160 -13.70 13.98 -16.41
N LYS A 161 -12.52 13.72 -16.97
CA LYS A 161 -12.20 14.00 -18.38
C LYS A 161 -13.16 13.29 -19.32
N GLN A 162 -13.45 12.02 -19.06
CA GLN A 162 -14.34 11.24 -19.92
C GLN A 162 -15.82 11.65 -19.77
N LEU A 163 -16.29 11.95 -18.57
CA LEU A 163 -17.64 12.50 -18.35
C LEU A 163 -17.84 13.84 -19.06
N ARG A 164 -16.85 14.75 -18.98
CA ARG A 164 -16.88 16.03 -19.69
C ARG A 164 -16.86 15.86 -21.22
N ALA A 165 -16.08 14.90 -21.73
CA ALA A 165 -16.11 14.54 -23.14
C ALA A 165 -17.51 14.07 -23.59
N ALA A 166 -18.24 13.39 -22.71
CA ALA A 166 -19.64 13.02 -22.89
C ALA A 166 -20.65 14.14 -22.55
N LYS A 167 -20.18 15.38 -22.37
CA LYS A 167 -20.99 16.58 -22.07
C LYS A 167 -21.75 16.52 -20.74
N ILE A 168 -21.24 15.78 -19.77
CA ILE A 168 -21.79 15.71 -18.41
C ILE A 168 -21.04 16.70 -17.51
N PRO A 169 -21.74 17.62 -16.80
CA PRO A 169 -21.14 18.50 -15.80
C PRO A 169 -20.47 17.73 -14.65
N VAL A 170 -19.24 18.11 -14.31
CA VAL A 170 -18.49 17.48 -13.21
C VAL A 170 -17.92 18.54 -12.28
N LEU A 171 -18.29 18.46 -11.00
CA LEU A 171 -17.76 19.30 -9.93
C LEU A 171 -16.80 18.49 -9.04
N PRO A 172 -15.47 18.66 -9.19
CA PRO A 172 -14.50 18.07 -8.27
C PRO A 172 -14.33 18.92 -7.01
N ILE A 173 -14.30 18.26 -5.86
CA ILE A 173 -13.84 18.81 -4.58
C ILE A 173 -12.82 17.84 -3.97
N THR A 174 -11.92 18.36 -3.14
CA THR A 174 -10.87 17.56 -2.50
C THR A 174 -10.73 17.90 -1.02
N PHE A 175 -10.40 16.89 -0.21
CA PHE A 175 -10.03 17.02 1.19
C PHE A 175 -8.53 16.74 1.41
N ASN A 176 -7.73 16.92 0.36
CA ASN A 176 -6.29 16.75 0.39
C ASN A 176 -5.54 18.05 0.08
N ASP A 177 -4.22 18.06 0.33
CA ASP A 177 -3.31 19.15 -0.03
C ASP A 177 -3.80 20.53 0.47
N GLU A 178 -3.98 21.51 -0.42
CA GLU A 178 -4.36 22.88 -0.10
C GLU A 178 -5.78 23.02 0.49
N THR A 179 -6.62 22.00 0.34
CA THR A 179 -7.99 21.97 0.87
C THR A 179 -8.19 20.87 1.91
N SER A 180 -7.10 20.37 2.49
CA SER A 180 -7.15 19.45 3.63
C SER A 180 -7.92 20.05 4.81
N LEU A 181 -8.57 19.20 5.62
CA LEU A 181 -9.27 19.64 6.83
C LEU A 181 -8.24 20.11 7.86
N ASP A 182 -8.17 21.43 8.06
CA ASP A 182 -7.38 22.04 9.12
C ASP A 182 -8.08 21.78 10.49
N PRO A 183 -7.35 21.46 11.56
CA PRO A 183 -7.86 21.52 12.93
C PRO A 183 -8.70 22.76 13.25
N LYS A 184 -8.33 23.95 12.73
CA LYS A 184 -9.10 25.19 12.93
C LYS A 184 -10.49 25.10 12.29
N GLU A 185 -10.58 24.64 11.04
CA GLU A 185 -11.86 24.39 10.36
C GLU A 185 -12.68 23.40 11.18
N SER A 186 -12.07 22.28 11.59
CA SER A 186 -12.71 21.22 12.37
C SER A 186 -13.28 21.70 13.72
N SER A 187 -12.71 22.77 14.29
CA SER A 187 -13.15 23.35 15.57
C SER A 187 -14.20 24.44 15.44
N SER A 188 -14.30 25.08 14.27
CA SER A 188 -15.12 26.28 14.06
C SER A 188 -16.30 26.05 13.12
N ARG A 189 -16.34 24.91 12.42
CA ARG A 189 -17.34 24.60 11.42
C ARG A 189 -17.83 23.16 11.54
N THR A 190 -19.07 22.97 11.12
CA THR A 190 -19.66 21.64 10.93
C THR A 190 -19.07 20.97 9.69
N LEU A 191 -19.19 19.64 9.61
CA LEU A 191 -18.71 18.87 8.45
C LEU A 191 -19.49 19.21 7.17
N ILE A 192 -20.78 19.58 7.29
CA ILE A 192 -21.59 20.00 6.15
C ILE A 192 -21.11 21.36 5.61
N GLU A 193 -20.84 22.33 6.47
CA GLU A 193 -20.24 23.62 6.07
C GLU A 193 -18.89 23.42 5.38
N SER A 194 -18.10 22.45 5.86
CA SER A 194 -16.81 22.09 5.25
C SER A 194 -16.97 21.57 3.81
N ILE A 195 -18.04 20.82 3.51
CA ILE A 195 -18.37 20.40 2.14
C ILE A 195 -18.85 21.60 1.31
N LEU A 196 -19.80 22.37 1.83
CA LEU A 196 -20.40 23.51 1.12
C LEU A 196 -19.33 24.55 0.75
N LEU A 197 -18.36 24.81 1.63
CA LEU A 197 -17.21 25.67 1.35
C LEU A 197 -16.37 25.18 0.17
N ARG A 198 -16.14 23.88 0.06
CA ARG A 198 -15.34 23.29 -1.04
C ARG A 198 -16.13 23.28 -2.34
N ILE A 199 -17.45 23.05 -2.28
CA ILE A 199 -18.34 23.22 -3.44
C ILE A 199 -18.30 24.67 -3.91
N GLY A 200 -18.52 25.62 -3.00
CA GLY A 200 -18.48 27.05 -3.30
C GLY A 200 -17.13 27.49 -3.83
N TRP A 201 -16.02 27.04 -3.24
CA TRP A 201 -14.67 27.30 -3.74
C TRP A 201 -14.43 26.75 -5.14
N SER A 202 -14.91 25.54 -5.41
CA SER A 202 -14.76 24.85 -6.70
C SER A 202 -15.59 25.50 -7.79
N ALA A 203 -16.79 25.97 -7.44
CA ALA A 203 -17.72 26.60 -8.35
C ALA A 203 -17.60 28.13 -8.41
N ALA A 204 -16.84 28.81 -7.54
CA ALA A 204 -16.76 30.27 -7.55
C ALA A 204 -16.16 30.81 -8.86
N LYS A 205 -16.79 31.86 -9.40
CA LYS A 205 -16.27 32.60 -10.55
C LYS A 205 -14.97 33.32 -10.18
N ASN A 206 -14.10 33.57 -11.17
CA ASN A 206 -12.86 34.32 -10.93
C ASN A 206 -13.16 35.73 -10.40
N GLU A 207 -14.20 36.38 -10.92
CA GLU A 207 -14.63 37.72 -10.48
C GLU A 207 -15.08 37.73 -9.02
N THR A 208 -15.75 36.66 -8.56
CA THR A 208 -16.15 36.50 -7.15
C THR A 208 -14.92 36.37 -6.26
N ILE A 209 -13.91 35.60 -6.68
CA ILE A 209 -12.66 35.44 -5.93
C ILE A 209 -11.88 36.76 -5.86
N GLU A 210 -11.80 37.48 -6.97
CA GLU A 210 -11.18 38.81 -7.03
C GLU A 210 -11.90 39.80 -6.11
N ALA A 211 -13.24 39.76 -6.08
CA ALA A 211 -14.03 40.58 -5.17
C ALA A 211 -13.74 40.24 -3.70
N VAL A 212 -13.69 38.95 -3.35
CA VAL A 212 -13.29 38.50 -2.00
C VAL A 212 -11.88 38.97 -1.66
N GLY A 213 -10.93 38.86 -2.59
CA GLY A 213 -9.57 39.35 -2.40
C GLY A 213 -9.52 40.84 -2.13
N LYS A 214 -10.25 41.63 -2.93
CA LYS A 214 -10.34 43.08 -2.78
C LYS A 214 -10.91 43.49 -1.42
N GLU A 215 -12.00 42.86 -0.98
CA GLU A 215 -12.62 43.14 0.33
C GLU A 215 -11.69 42.79 1.51
N LEU A 216 -10.85 41.78 1.35
CA LEU A 216 -9.88 41.38 2.37
C LEU A 216 -8.53 42.08 2.26
N GLY A 217 -8.33 42.96 1.26
CA GLY A 217 -7.03 43.56 0.97
C GLY A 217 -5.95 42.55 0.60
N LYS A 218 -6.32 41.45 -0.06
CA LYS A 218 -5.42 40.36 -0.46
C LYS A 218 -5.41 40.19 -1.98
N GLU A 219 -4.21 40.25 -2.57
CA GLU A 219 -4.02 40.00 -4.00
C GLU A 219 -4.26 38.53 -4.38
N VAL A 220 -3.97 37.60 -3.47
CA VAL A 220 -4.16 36.16 -3.68
C VAL A 220 -5.06 35.58 -2.59
N VAL A 221 -6.21 35.05 -3.02
CA VAL A 221 -7.10 34.27 -2.15
C VAL A 221 -6.81 32.80 -2.38
N ASN A 222 -6.24 32.14 -1.36
CA ASN A 222 -6.13 30.69 -1.28
C ASN A 222 -7.30 30.09 -0.47
N PHE A 223 -7.41 28.76 -0.42
CA PHE A 223 -8.53 28.12 0.26
C PHE A 223 -8.56 28.42 1.78
N GLY A 224 -7.40 28.50 2.44
CA GLY A 224 -7.35 28.88 3.86
C GLY A 224 -7.94 30.27 4.13
N VAL A 225 -7.72 31.23 3.24
CA VAL A 225 -8.35 32.55 3.31
C VAL A 225 -9.85 32.46 3.05
N TRP A 226 -10.26 31.70 2.04
CA TRP A 226 -11.67 31.48 1.72
C TRP A 226 -12.46 30.89 2.90
N VAL A 227 -11.93 29.85 3.55
CA VAL A 227 -12.53 29.21 4.72
C VAL A 227 -12.69 30.19 5.90
N GLY A 228 -11.83 31.19 6.01
CA GLY A 228 -11.95 32.21 7.06
C GLY A 228 -12.91 33.36 6.71
N ALA A 229 -13.17 33.59 5.42
CA ALA A 229 -13.82 34.82 4.96
C ALA A 229 -15.22 34.62 4.39
N VAL A 230 -15.53 33.42 3.91
CA VAL A 230 -16.74 33.16 3.13
C VAL A 230 -17.72 32.25 3.88
N SER A 231 -19.00 32.58 3.80
CA SER A 231 -20.10 31.70 4.17
C SER A 231 -20.80 31.17 2.92
N VAL A 232 -21.02 29.85 2.89
CA VAL A 232 -21.75 29.15 1.82
C VAL A 232 -22.83 28.31 2.49
N THR A 233 -24.10 28.64 2.24
CA THR A 233 -25.22 27.91 2.83
C THR A 233 -25.73 26.80 1.91
N GLU A 234 -26.50 25.88 2.45
CA GLU A 234 -27.12 24.80 1.69
C GLU A 234 -28.06 25.36 0.61
N GLU A 235 -28.84 26.39 0.93
CA GLU A 235 -29.79 27.04 0.03
C GLU A 235 -29.09 27.61 -1.20
N VAL A 236 -27.92 28.24 -1.01
CA VAL A 236 -27.10 28.77 -2.11
C VAL A 236 -26.70 27.66 -3.07
N ILE A 237 -26.23 26.52 -2.55
CA ILE A 237 -25.83 25.39 -3.37
C ILE A 237 -27.03 24.74 -4.07
N LEU A 238 -28.18 24.62 -3.39
CA LEU A 238 -29.40 24.05 -3.99
C LEU A 238 -29.98 24.94 -5.07
N GLN A 239 -30.02 26.26 -4.84
CA GLN A 239 -30.43 27.25 -5.85
C GLN A 239 -29.47 27.23 -7.05
N TRP A 240 -28.16 27.17 -6.78
CA TRP A 240 -27.15 27.06 -7.83
C TRP A 240 -27.27 25.75 -8.62
N LEU A 241 -27.53 24.61 -7.98
CA LEU A 241 -27.73 23.36 -8.71
C LEU A 241 -29.01 23.41 -9.55
N GLY A 242 -30.15 23.81 -8.96
CA GLY A 242 -31.47 23.70 -9.59
C GLY A 242 -31.74 22.26 -10.07
N ASP A 243 -32.60 22.03 -11.05
CA ASP A 243 -32.86 20.65 -11.54
C ASP A 243 -31.80 20.13 -12.54
N ARG A 244 -30.57 20.65 -12.47
CA ARG A 244 -29.54 20.39 -13.48
C ARG A 244 -28.75 19.10 -13.16
N PRO A 245 -28.34 18.36 -14.22
CA PRO A 245 -27.48 17.20 -14.06
C PRO A 245 -26.09 17.61 -13.58
N CYS A 246 -25.53 16.86 -12.62
CA CYS A 246 -24.18 17.13 -12.13
C CYS A 246 -23.59 15.91 -11.42
N VAL A 247 -22.30 15.65 -11.66
CA VAL A 247 -21.53 14.65 -10.93
C VAL A 247 -20.65 15.35 -9.90
N LEU A 248 -20.91 15.13 -8.61
CA LEU A 248 -20.00 15.52 -7.53
C LEU A 248 -18.89 14.48 -7.41
N MET A 249 -17.64 14.93 -7.53
CA MET A 249 -16.47 14.11 -7.26
C MET A 249 -15.80 14.55 -5.97
N ILE A 250 -15.66 13.65 -5.00
CA ILE A 250 -15.02 13.94 -3.72
C ILE A 250 -13.73 13.14 -3.56
N ASP A 251 -12.58 13.80 -3.61
CA ASP A 251 -11.31 13.16 -3.29
C ASP A 251 -11.09 13.12 -1.77
N GLU A 252 -10.73 11.94 -1.25
CA GLU A 252 -10.45 11.66 0.17
C GLU A 252 -11.64 11.89 1.11
N LEU A 253 -12.84 11.40 0.74
CA LEU A 253 -14.07 11.54 1.55
C LEU A 253 -13.92 10.98 2.98
N ASN A 254 -13.04 9.99 3.17
CA ASN A 254 -12.79 9.41 4.48
C ASN A 254 -12.13 10.36 5.48
N GLN A 255 -11.69 11.56 5.06
CA GLN A 255 -11.25 12.63 5.96
C GLN A 255 -12.43 13.21 6.77
N LEU A 256 -13.63 13.23 6.16
CA LEU A 256 -14.86 13.64 6.81
C LEU A 256 -15.52 12.48 7.55
N LEU A 257 -15.60 11.32 6.90
CA LEU A 257 -16.33 10.16 7.40
C LEU A 257 -15.37 9.23 8.16
N LYS A 258 -15.00 9.65 9.36
CA LYS A 258 -13.99 8.97 10.18
C LYS A 258 -14.46 7.60 10.67
N LYS A 259 -13.46 6.78 10.95
CA LYS A 259 -13.53 5.32 11.11
C LYS A 259 -14.22 4.81 12.39
N LYS A 260 -14.47 5.67 13.39
CA LYS A 260 -14.49 5.25 14.79
C LYS A 260 -15.87 4.97 15.39
N THR A 261 -16.96 5.20 14.69
CA THR A 261 -18.29 4.93 15.25
C THR A 261 -19.22 4.38 14.18
N PRO A 262 -20.05 3.36 14.49
CA PRO A 262 -21.21 3.06 13.65
C PRO A 262 -21.98 4.36 13.44
N TYR A 263 -22.54 4.57 12.24
CA TYR A 263 -23.29 5.77 11.94
C TYR A 263 -24.51 5.84 12.86
N VAL A 264 -24.38 6.61 13.94
CA VAL A 264 -25.49 6.93 14.82
C VAL A 264 -26.29 8.02 14.14
N GLU A 265 -27.60 7.83 14.04
CA GLU A 265 -28.51 8.85 13.53
C GLU A 265 -28.30 10.17 14.28
N GLY A 266 -28.19 11.27 13.54
CA GLY A 266 -27.88 12.60 14.10
C GLY A 266 -26.40 12.88 14.36
N SER A 267 -25.48 11.93 14.16
CA SER A 267 -24.04 12.23 14.17
C SER A 267 -23.64 13.19 13.03
N PRO A 268 -22.58 13.99 13.18
CA PRO A 268 -22.11 14.89 12.11
C PRO A 268 -21.86 14.17 10.78
N GLU A 269 -21.31 12.96 10.83
CA GLU A 269 -21.08 12.11 9.67
C GLU A 269 -22.39 11.60 9.04
N ALA A 270 -23.39 11.26 9.86
CA ALA A 270 -24.72 10.89 9.37
C ALA A 270 -25.44 12.08 8.71
N ILE A 271 -25.28 13.30 9.23
CA ILE A 271 -25.82 14.52 8.63
C ILE A 271 -25.19 14.77 7.25
N VAL A 272 -23.86 14.66 7.14
CA VAL A 272 -23.17 14.76 5.85
C VAL A 272 -23.65 13.70 4.86
N ALA A 273 -23.73 12.44 5.32
CA ALA A 273 -24.14 11.36 4.46
C ALA A 273 -25.61 11.51 4.04
N ALA A 274 -26.50 12.03 4.91
CA ALA A 274 -27.88 12.37 4.60
C ALA A 274 -27.97 13.52 3.58
N TYR A 275 -27.16 14.57 3.72
CA TYR A 275 -27.06 15.65 2.74
C TYR A 275 -26.66 15.12 1.35
N LEU A 276 -25.59 14.32 1.27
CA LEU A 276 -25.14 13.71 0.02
C LEU A 276 -26.22 12.78 -0.57
N LYS A 277 -26.89 12.02 0.28
CA LYS A 277 -27.98 11.13 -0.12
C LYS A 277 -29.17 11.91 -0.69
N THR A 278 -29.70 12.90 0.02
CA THR A 278 -30.92 13.63 -0.38
C THR A 278 -30.68 14.55 -1.56
N ASN A 279 -29.57 15.30 -1.54
CA ASN A 279 -29.32 16.36 -2.50
C ASN A 279 -28.51 15.93 -3.72
N TRP A 280 -27.79 14.81 -3.67
CA TRP A 280 -27.02 14.32 -4.82
C TRP A 280 -27.55 12.99 -5.35
N LEU A 281 -27.76 11.99 -4.50
CA LEU A 281 -28.23 10.67 -4.98
C LEU A 281 -29.76 10.60 -5.14
N GLY A 282 -30.51 11.41 -4.39
CA GLY A 282 -31.97 11.39 -4.40
C GLY A 282 -32.58 12.08 -5.63
N GLN A 283 -31.83 13.02 -6.23
CA GLN A 283 -32.29 13.82 -7.35
C GLN A 283 -32.00 13.13 -8.70
N PRO A 284 -32.88 13.27 -9.70
CA PRO A 284 -32.61 12.77 -11.04
C PRO A 284 -31.35 13.39 -11.63
N ASP A 285 -30.60 12.59 -12.39
CA ASP A 285 -29.42 12.99 -13.16
C ASP A 285 -28.27 13.58 -12.32
N ARG A 286 -28.26 13.34 -11.00
CA ARG A 286 -27.18 13.71 -10.09
C ARG A 286 -26.47 12.46 -9.56
N PHE A 287 -25.14 12.53 -9.48
CA PHE A 287 -24.30 11.38 -9.15
C PHE A 287 -23.20 11.76 -8.17
N LEU A 288 -22.75 10.76 -7.42
CA LEU A 288 -21.65 10.87 -6.48
C LEU A 288 -20.55 9.89 -6.85
N VAL A 289 -19.34 10.41 -7.06
CA VAL A 289 -18.10 9.63 -7.18
C VAL A 289 -17.16 10.10 -6.08
N PHE A 290 -16.50 9.19 -5.37
CA PHE A 290 -15.55 9.60 -4.33
C PHE A 290 -14.37 8.64 -4.21
N SER A 291 -13.27 9.13 -3.64
CA SER A 291 -12.14 8.28 -3.28
C SER A 291 -12.05 8.06 -1.76
N SER A 292 -11.50 6.91 -1.37
CA SER A 292 -11.21 6.58 0.02
C SER A 292 -9.99 5.67 0.09
N HIS A 293 -9.13 5.87 1.09
CA HIS A 293 -8.08 4.91 1.44
C HIS A 293 -8.46 3.98 2.59
N VAL A 294 -9.72 4.02 3.04
CA VAL A 294 -10.21 3.20 4.15
C VAL A 294 -11.22 2.19 3.62
N LEU A 295 -10.86 0.91 3.68
CA LEU A 295 -11.72 -0.23 3.30
C LEU A 295 -13.07 -0.15 4.01
N THR A 296 -13.08 0.06 5.33
CA THR A 296 -14.33 0.08 6.10
C THR A 296 -15.22 1.27 5.75
N THR A 297 -14.69 2.33 5.14
CA THR A 297 -15.52 3.48 4.75
C THR A 297 -16.49 3.06 3.65
N SER A 298 -16.09 2.19 2.72
CA SER A 298 -16.99 1.73 1.66
C SER A 298 -18.09 0.82 2.22
N THR A 299 -17.76 -0.17 3.04
CA THR A 299 -18.75 -1.07 3.67
C THR A 299 -19.67 -0.34 4.66
N ASN A 300 -19.13 0.56 5.49
CA ASN A 300 -19.95 1.34 6.42
C ASN A 300 -20.88 2.30 5.68
N LEU A 301 -20.40 2.93 4.59
CA LEU A 301 -21.23 3.81 3.76
C LEU A 301 -22.30 3.06 2.99
N GLN A 302 -22.02 1.83 2.55
CA GLN A 302 -23.01 1.00 1.89
C GLN A 302 -24.20 0.73 2.82
N GLY A 303 -23.96 0.37 4.09
CA GLY A 303 -25.03 0.20 5.08
C GLY A 303 -25.88 1.47 5.26
N PHE A 304 -25.24 2.65 5.28
CA PHE A 304 -25.93 3.93 5.43
C PHE A 304 -26.72 4.35 4.17
N TRP A 305 -26.17 4.13 2.97
CA TRP A 305 -26.80 4.53 1.72
C TRP A 305 -27.89 3.57 1.25
N VAL A 306 -27.70 2.27 1.46
CA VAL A 306 -28.67 1.23 1.05
C VAL A 306 -29.94 1.30 1.90
N ALA A 307 -29.84 1.64 3.18
CA ALA A 307 -30.99 1.85 4.05
C ALA A 307 -31.86 3.01 3.52
N GLY A 308 -33.01 2.70 2.92
CA GLY A 308 -34.04 3.67 2.52
C GLY A 308 -33.90 4.30 1.12
N LEU A 309 -32.97 3.87 0.26
CA LEU A 309 -32.90 4.32 -1.15
C LEU A 309 -33.36 3.28 -2.18
N GLY A 310 -33.80 2.10 -1.73
CA GLY A 310 -34.22 0.98 -2.58
C GLY A 310 -33.01 0.36 -3.30
N ASP A 311 -32.36 -0.62 -2.67
CA ASP A 311 -31.34 -1.51 -3.26
C ASP A 311 -30.40 -0.87 -4.29
N ARG A 312 -29.81 0.29 -3.96
CA ARG A 312 -28.78 0.92 -4.80
C ARG A 312 -27.39 0.48 -4.33
N PRO A 313 -26.80 -0.60 -4.87
CA PRO A 313 -25.47 -1.01 -4.45
C PRO A 313 -24.45 0.07 -4.82
N MET A 314 -23.55 0.37 -3.89
CA MET A 314 -22.39 1.19 -4.14
C MET A 314 -21.48 0.45 -5.15
N GLN A 315 -21.01 1.18 -6.16
CA GLN A 315 -20.13 0.62 -7.19
C GLN A 315 -18.67 0.87 -6.83
N GLN A 316 -17.93 -0.19 -6.54
CA GLN A 316 -16.50 -0.10 -6.28
C GLN A 316 -15.71 -0.29 -7.56
N LEU A 317 -14.99 0.76 -7.98
CA LEU A 317 -14.15 0.70 -9.17
C LEU A 317 -12.80 0.09 -8.81
N ARG A 318 -12.41 -0.93 -9.57
CA ARG A 318 -11.06 -1.49 -9.51
C ARG A 318 -10.10 -0.49 -10.14
N MET A 319 -9.14 -0.04 -9.35
CA MET A 319 -8.04 0.77 -9.87
C MET A 319 -7.11 -0.09 -10.76
N PRO A 320 -6.58 0.47 -11.87
CA PRO A 320 -5.75 -0.30 -12.79
C PRO A 320 -4.45 -0.76 -12.13
N LEU A 321 -3.98 -1.92 -12.56
CA LEU A 321 -2.64 -2.41 -12.29
C LEU A 321 -1.77 -2.26 -13.52
N ILE A 322 -0.47 -2.22 -13.28
CA ILE A 322 0.48 -2.46 -14.35
C ILE A 322 0.33 -3.93 -14.74
N GLU A 323 -0.17 -4.20 -15.93
CA GLU A 323 -0.26 -5.55 -16.52
C GLU A 323 0.78 -5.76 -17.62
N ASN A 324 1.34 -4.67 -18.15
CA ASN A 324 2.34 -4.69 -19.18
C ASN A 324 3.55 -3.84 -18.77
N VAL A 325 4.72 -4.47 -18.71
CA VAL A 325 5.99 -3.83 -18.38
C VAL A 325 6.33 -2.71 -19.37
N ALA A 326 6.05 -2.92 -20.67
CA ALA A 326 6.32 -1.94 -21.71
C ALA A 326 5.48 -0.66 -21.54
N GLU A 327 4.22 -0.79 -21.11
CA GLU A 327 3.35 0.36 -20.83
C GLU A 327 3.91 1.19 -19.66
N ALA A 328 4.34 0.53 -18.58
CA ALA A 328 4.97 1.24 -17.46
C ALA A 328 6.29 1.91 -17.87
N ARG A 329 7.08 1.27 -18.74
CA ARG A 329 8.30 1.86 -19.28
C ARG A 329 8.06 3.10 -20.13
N GLU A 330 7.02 3.05 -20.96
CA GLU A 330 6.64 4.18 -21.81
C GLU A 330 6.05 5.34 -20.99
N VAL A 331 5.22 5.05 -20.00
CA VAL A 331 4.42 6.07 -19.30
C VAL A 331 5.15 6.66 -18.08
N ILE A 332 5.93 5.86 -17.36
CA ILE A 332 6.50 6.24 -16.05
C ILE A 332 8.02 6.42 -16.12
N SER A 333 8.74 5.37 -16.56
CA SER A 333 10.21 5.33 -16.54
C SER A 333 10.73 4.20 -17.42
N ASP A 334 11.58 4.52 -18.41
CA ASP A 334 12.25 3.54 -19.27
C ASP A 334 13.14 2.56 -18.50
N ALA A 335 13.64 2.96 -17.33
CA ALA A 335 14.43 2.14 -16.41
C ALA A 335 13.60 1.20 -15.53
N ALA A 336 12.26 1.34 -15.49
CA ALA A 336 11.41 0.49 -14.66
C ALA A 336 11.51 -0.98 -15.07
N ASP A 337 11.65 -1.86 -14.08
CA ASP A 337 11.69 -3.31 -14.28
C ASP A 337 10.60 -4.05 -13.51
N GLU A 338 10.42 -5.32 -13.89
CA GLU A 338 9.42 -6.23 -13.37
C GLU A 338 9.48 -6.40 -11.85
N GLY A 339 10.69 -6.47 -11.29
CA GLY A 339 10.91 -6.66 -9.86
C GLY A 339 10.49 -5.41 -9.08
N GLN A 340 10.84 -4.22 -9.55
CA GLN A 340 10.40 -2.97 -8.95
C GLN A 340 8.88 -2.79 -9.05
N MET A 341 8.28 -3.18 -10.17
CA MET A 341 6.82 -3.16 -10.34
C MET A 341 6.14 -4.12 -9.34
N CYS A 342 6.68 -5.32 -9.15
CA CYS A 342 6.23 -6.25 -8.12
C CYS A 342 6.39 -5.66 -6.72
N TRP A 343 7.55 -5.07 -6.40
CA TRP A 343 7.85 -4.48 -5.08
C TRP A 343 6.82 -3.41 -4.69
N VAL A 344 6.41 -2.56 -5.64
CA VAL A 344 5.37 -1.53 -5.43
C VAL A 344 3.93 -2.05 -5.58
N GLY A 345 3.72 -3.36 -5.64
CA GLY A 345 2.40 -3.97 -5.74
C GLY A 345 1.70 -3.71 -7.07
N ARG A 346 2.47 -3.47 -8.14
CA ARG A 346 1.99 -3.15 -9.50
C ARG A 346 1.12 -1.89 -9.57
N ALA A 347 1.22 -1.01 -8.58
CA ALA A 347 0.46 0.22 -8.54
C ALA A 347 1.21 1.35 -9.28
N PRO A 348 0.61 1.94 -10.33
CA PRO A 348 1.24 3.03 -11.08
C PRO A 348 1.67 4.20 -10.20
N GLY A 349 0.86 4.56 -9.19
CA GLY A 349 1.17 5.69 -8.31
C GLY A 349 2.41 5.49 -7.42
N LEU A 350 2.65 4.26 -6.94
CA LEU A 350 3.87 3.98 -6.17
C LEU A 350 5.10 3.84 -7.08
N LEU A 351 4.93 3.31 -8.29
CA LEU A 351 6.03 3.28 -9.25
C LEU A 351 6.45 4.71 -9.64
N MET A 352 5.49 5.62 -9.79
CA MET A 352 5.76 7.04 -9.98
C MET A 352 6.51 7.66 -8.78
N ASP A 353 6.12 7.32 -7.55
CA ASP A 353 6.81 7.77 -6.33
C ASP A 353 8.24 7.21 -6.24
N LEU A 354 8.45 5.96 -6.66
CA LEU A 354 9.77 5.31 -6.72
C LEU A 354 10.71 6.09 -7.64
N TYR A 355 10.22 6.50 -8.81
CA TYR A 355 10.99 7.24 -9.79
C TYR A 355 10.90 8.76 -9.65
N HIS A 356 10.32 9.28 -8.56
CA HIS A 356 9.85 10.66 -8.46
C HIS A 356 10.93 11.69 -8.80
N ARG A 357 12.12 11.54 -8.21
CA ARG A 357 13.25 12.48 -8.34
C ARG A 357 14.01 12.36 -9.64
N ASP A 358 14.17 11.13 -10.14
CA ASP A 358 14.91 10.83 -11.36
C ASP A 358 14.20 9.68 -12.09
N PRO A 359 13.68 9.90 -13.31
CA PRO A 359 13.07 8.85 -14.11
C PRO A 359 14.00 7.67 -14.41
N ARG A 360 15.32 7.80 -14.25
CA ARG A 360 16.28 6.72 -14.50
C ARG A 360 16.80 6.06 -13.23
N ASN A 361 16.50 6.61 -12.06
CA ASN A 361 17.01 6.12 -10.80
C ASN A 361 15.90 5.95 -9.77
N ALA A 362 15.62 4.69 -9.43
CA ALA A 362 14.65 4.34 -8.41
C ALA A 362 15.15 4.78 -7.03
N ASP A 363 14.28 5.43 -6.26
CA ASP A 363 14.53 5.87 -4.88
C ASP A 363 13.49 5.26 -3.93
N PRO A 364 13.76 4.04 -3.39
CA PRO A 364 12.87 3.35 -2.46
C PRO A 364 12.50 4.19 -1.23
N ALA A 365 13.37 5.12 -0.82
CA ALA A 365 13.11 5.97 0.33
C ALA A 365 11.90 6.89 0.11
N ASN A 366 11.58 7.27 -1.13
CA ASN A 366 10.39 8.07 -1.43
C ASN A 366 9.10 7.31 -1.12
N VAL A 367 9.05 6.02 -1.48
CA VAL A 367 7.93 5.12 -1.18
C VAL A 367 7.87 4.83 0.33
N LEU A 368 9.00 4.43 0.93
CA LEU A 368 9.06 4.01 2.33
C LEU A 368 8.91 5.15 3.34
N ARG A 369 9.20 6.40 2.97
CA ARG A 369 8.99 7.58 3.84
C ARG A 369 7.55 7.65 4.36
N LYS A 370 6.57 7.18 3.59
CA LYS A 370 5.16 7.12 4.01
C LYS A 370 4.85 5.89 4.86
N ALA A 371 5.52 4.77 4.62
CA ALA A 371 5.44 3.60 5.51
C ALA A 371 5.98 3.93 6.93
N LYS A 372 6.95 4.86 7.05
CA LYS A 372 7.39 5.37 8.37
C LYS A 372 6.26 6.01 9.19
N MET A 373 5.21 6.51 8.54
CA MET A 373 4.01 7.07 9.18
C MET A 373 3.01 5.99 9.66
N MET A 374 3.31 4.70 9.49
CA MET A 374 2.52 3.63 10.12
C MET A 374 2.53 3.79 11.65
N PRO A 375 1.37 3.69 12.32
CA PRO A 375 1.25 3.82 13.76
C PRO A 375 2.21 2.88 14.49
N SER A 376 2.83 3.38 15.57
CA SER A 376 3.83 2.65 16.36
C SER A 376 3.24 1.79 17.50
N GLY A 377 1.93 1.54 17.49
CA GLY A 377 1.21 0.81 18.55
C GLY A 377 0.69 -0.56 18.12
N ALA A 378 1.49 -1.35 17.40
CA ALA A 378 1.08 -2.71 17.03
C ALA A 378 0.95 -3.60 18.27
N ASP A 379 -0.05 -4.47 18.29
CA ASP A 379 -0.28 -5.47 19.33
C ASP A 379 -0.30 -6.89 18.74
N ALA A 380 -0.49 -7.90 19.58
CA ALA A 380 -0.54 -9.28 19.12
C ALA A 380 -1.67 -9.54 18.09
N PRO A 381 -2.91 -9.05 18.27
CA PRO A 381 -3.93 -9.07 17.21
C PRO A 381 -3.47 -8.45 15.89
N SER A 382 -2.75 -7.33 15.93
CA SER A 382 -2.22 -6.68 14.74
C SER A 382 -1.24 -7.58 13.99
N ALA A 383 -0.37 -8.31 14.71
CA ALA A 383 0.56 -9.27 14.12
C ALA A 383 -0.18 -10.39 13.37
N VAL A 384 -1.21 -10.95 13.99
CA VAL A 384 -2.08 -11.96 13.37
C VAL A 384 -2.75 -11.37 12.13
N GLY A 385 -3.30 -10.16 12.24
CA GLY A 385 -3.95 -9.45 11.15
C GLY A 385 -3.07 -9.24 9.92
N VAL A 386 -1.83 -8.79 10.13
CA VAL A 386 -0.86 -8.58 9.02
C VAL A 386 -0.56 -9.89 8.30
N ILE A 387 -0.20 -10.94 9.04
CA ILE A 387 0.15 -12.25 8.45
C ILE A 387 -1.06 -12.86 7.75
N LYS A 388 -2.21 -12.94 8.43
CA LYS A 388 -3.43 -13.54 7.88
C LYS A 388 -3.96 -12.77 6.68
N MET A 389 -3.86 -11.44 6.68
CA MET A 389 -4.21 -10.65 5.51
C MET A 389 -3.27 -10.91 4.33
N ALA A 390 -1.96 -11.04 4.58
CA ALA A 390 -1.00 -11.33 3.53
C ALA A 390 -1.26 -12.71 2.87
N LEU A 391 -1.64 -13.69 3.69
CA LEU A 391 -1.85 -15.08 3.28
C LEU A 391 -3.23 -15.33 2.65
N ASP A 392 -4.31 -14.87 3.30
CA ASP A 392 -5.69 -15.22 2.93
C ASP A 392 -6.37 -14.13 2.10
N GLY A 393 -5.93 -12.88 2.22
CA GLY A 393 -6.58 -11.71 1.61
C GLY A 393 -7.95 -11.36 2.18
N ASN A 394 -8.48 -12.11 3.14
CA ASN A 394 -9.85 -11.91 3.63
C ASN A 394 -10.00 -10.57 4.38
N THR A 395 -10.98 -9.76 3.95
CA THR A 395 -11.27 -8.43 4.51
C THR A 395 -11.63 -8.44 6.00
N MET A 396 -12.07 -9.55 6.58
CA MET A 396 -12.30 -9.66 8.03
C MET A 396 -11.03 -9.37 8.83
N TRP A 397 -9.86 -9.81 8.34
CA TRP A 397 -8.58 -9.54 9.00
C TRP A 397 -8.24 -8.05 9.02
N ALA A 398 -8.77 -7.24 8.09
CA ALA A 398 -8.53 -5.81 8.04
C ALA A 398 -9.07 -5.10 9.29
N GLN A 399 -10.09 -5.67 9.95
CA GLN A 399 -10.68 -5.15 11.17
C GLN A 399 -9.73 -5.25 12.37
N THR A 400 -8.79 -6.21 12.35
CA THR A 400 -7.77 -6.39 13.39
C THR A 400 -6.62 -5.38 13.28
N ILE A 401 -6.51 -4.71 12.13
CA ILE A 401 -5.47 -3.73 11.82
C ILE A 401 -6.09 -2.43 11.27
N PRO A 402 -7.05 -1.83 11.99
CA PRO A 402 -7.87 -0.73 11.47
C PRO A 402 -7.01 0.46 11.09
N ASP A 403 -6.03 0.80 11.90
CA ASP A 403 -5.17 1.94 11.63
C ASP A 403 -4.17 1.69 10.51
N TRP A 404 -4.12 0.49 9.91
CA TRP A 404 -3.19 0.03 8.87
C TRP A 404 -3.87 -0.25 7.51
N GLN A 405 -5.19 -0.05 7.41
CA GLN A 405 -5.91 -0.30 6.16
C GLN A 405 -5.52 0.65 5.02
N ARG A 406 -5.01 1.85 5.32
CA ARG A 406 -4.63 2.83 4.28
C ARG A 406 -3.37 2.47 3.48
N TRP A 407 -2.73 1.35 3.79
CA TRP A 407 -1.56 0.81 3.07
C TRP A 407 -1.91 -0.51 2.35
N MET A 408 -3.17 -0.92 2.36
CA MET A 408 -3.66 -2.10 1.64
C MET A 408 -4.47 -1.69 0.42
N ASP A 409 -4.39 -2.49 -0.65
CA ASP A 409 -5.26 -2.37 -1.81
C ASP A 409 -6.47 -3.30 -1.67
N ILE A 410 -7.55 -2.99 -2.37
CA ILE A 410 -8.79 -3.77 -2.32
C ILE A 410 -9.07 -4.35 -3.70
N TYR A 411 -9.19 -5.68 -3.74
CA TYR A 411 -9.42 -6.48 -4.93
C TYR A 411 -10.68 -7.32 -4.77
N GLY A 412 -11.80 -6.78 -5.23
CA GLY A 412 -13.12 -7.38 -4.98
C GLY A 412 -13.36 -7.46 -3.47
N ASP A 413 -13.64 -8.67 -2.98
CA ASP A 413 -13.89 -8.93 -1.55
C ASP A 413 -12.60 -9.20 -0.74
N ASN A 414 -11.43 -9.07 -1.38
CA ASN A 414 -10.14 -9.32 -0.77
C ASN A 414 -9.31 -8.05 -0.63
N CYS A 415 -8.34 -8.07 0.27
CA CYS A 415 -7.35 -7.04 0.50
C CYS A 415 -5.94 -7.58 0.27
N VAL A 416 -5.06 -6.71 -0.18
CA VAL A 416 -3.70 -7.08 -0.58
C VAL A 416 -2.70 -6.06 -0.10
N TRP A 417 -1.57 -6.57 0.37
CA TRP A 417 -0.41 -5.77 0.67
C TRP A 417 0.49 -5.64 -0.57
N PRO A 418 0.82 -4.40 -0.99
CA PRO A 418 2.03 -4.19 -1.78
C PRO A 418 3.25 -4.72 -1.03
N PRO A 419 4.18 -5.45 -1.66
CA PRO A 419 5.33 -6.03 -0.96
C PRO A 419 6.15 -5.03 -0.14
N CYS A 420 6.38 -3.81 -0.68
CA CYS A 420 7.06 -2.74 0.05
C CYS A 420 6.37 -2.34 1.36
N TYR A 421 5.03 -2.39 1.40
CA TYR A 421 4.26 -2.07 2.59
C TYR A 421 4.08 -3.28 3.49
N LEU A 422 4.05 -4.51 2.96
CA LEU A 422 4.07 -5.73 3.75
C LEU A 422 5.35 -5.83 4.58
N GLY A 423 6.52 -5.62 3.94
CA GLY A 423 7.81 -5.61 4.63
C GLY A 423 7.84 -4.59 5.77
N ALA A 424 7.46 -3.34 5.48
CA ALA A 424 7.40 -2.28 6.49
C ALA A 424 6.41 -2.59 7.63
N ALA A 425 5.25 -3.18 7.31
CA ALA A 425 4.26 -3.61 8.28
C ALA A 425 4.82 -4.71 9.21
N CYS A 426 5.44 -5.75 8.65
CA CYS A 426 6.10 -6.81 9.41
C CYS A 426 7.18 -6.26 10.35
N THR A 427 8.05 -5.36 9.87
CA THR A 427 9.07 -4.72 10.70
C THR A 427 8.47 -3.87 11.81
N LYS A 428 7.38 -3.14 11.55
CA LYS A 428 6.67 -2.36 12.58
C LYS A 428 6.08 -3.26 13.66
N VAL A 429 5.44 -4.36 13.27
CA VAL A 429 4.91 -5.36 14.22
C VAL A 429 6.04 -5.98 15.04
N ALA A 430 7.13 -6.37 14.40
CA ALA A 430 8.28 -7.03 15.05
C ALA A 430 9.03 -6.16 16.08
N ASN A 431 8.83 -4.84 16.02
CA ASN A 431 9.42 -3.89 16.95
C ASN A 431 8.48 -3.52 18.10
N SER A 432 7.29 -4.14 18.18
CA SER A 432 6.37 -3.95 19.30
C SER A 432 6.74 -4.84 20.47
N PRO A 433 6.96 -4.28 21.68
CA PRO A 433 7.17 -5.07 22.89
C PRO A 433 6.00 -6.02 23.20
N ALA A 434 4.76 -5.61 22.90
CA ALA A 434 3.57 -6.44 23.16
C ALA A 434 3.52 -7.68 22.25
N VAL A 435 4.05 -7.58 21.03
CA VAL A 435 4.16 -8.72 20.11
C VAL A 435 5.27 -9.65 20.58
N GLU A 436 6.43 -9.10 20.96
CA GLU A 436 7.55 -9.89 21.48
C GLU A 436 7.20 -10.61 22.79
N GLU A 437 6.47 -9.95 23.70
CA GLU A 437 5.97 -10.57 24.93
C GLU A 437 5.04 -11.74 24.62
N LYS A 438 4.16 -11.61 23.61
CA LYS A 438 3.16 -12.63 23.29
C LYS A 438 3.71 -13.80 22.47
N PHE A 439 4.55 -13.53 21.47
CA PHE A 439 5.02 -14.52 20.48
C PHE A 439 6.53 -14.80 20.55
N GLY A 440 7.27 -14.06 21.37
CA GLY A 440 8.70 -14.25 21.57
C GLY A 440 9.59 -13.57 20.53
N GLY A 441 10.87 -13.41 20.88
CA GLY A 441 11.87 -12.74 20.04
C GLY A 441 12.15 -13.46 18.72
N ALA A 442 12.06 -14.80 18.68
CA ALA A 442 12.22 -15.58 17.45
C ALA A 442 11.14 -15.24 16.41
N PHE A 443 9.89 -15.13 16.84
CA PHE A 443 8.79 -14.70 15.96
C PHE A 443 9.03 -13.30 15.39
N CYS A 444 9.48 -12.35 16.23
CA CYS A 444 9.84 -11.01 15.78
C CYS A 444 11.04 -11.01 14.81
N SER A 445 12.04 -11.87 15.04
CA SER A 445 13.18 -12.08 14.13
C SER A 445 12.70 -12.50 12.74
N GLY A 446 11.81 -13.49 12.67
CA GLY A 446 11.20 -13.94 11.42
C GLY A 446 10.41 -12.82 10.72
N LEU A 447 9.63 -12.04 11.45
CA LEU A 447 8.91 -10.89 10.86
C LEU A 447 9.85 -9.86 10.24
N ARG A 448 10.98 -9.52 10.87
CA ARG A 448 11.97 -8.59 10.30
C ARG A 448 12.62 -9.13 9.03
N ALA A 449 12.81 -10.45 8.95
CA ALA A 449 13.41 -11.07 7.76
C ALA A 449 12.53 -10.95 6.50
N ILE A 450 11.21 -10.82 6.65
CA ILE A 450 10.29 -10.63 5.52
C ILE A 450 10.63 -9.37 4.71
N GLU A 451 10.95 -8.25 5.38
CA GLU A 451 11.32 -7.01 4.67
C GLU A 451 12.56 -7.23 3.78
N ASN A 452 13.61 -7.86 4.33
CA ASN A 452 14.84 -8.16 3.58
C ASN A 452 14.57 -9.03 2.35
N PHE A 453 13.68 -10.03 2.48
CA PHE A 453 13.33 -10.89 1.36
C PHE A 453 12.54 -10.16 0.28
N LEU A 454 11.59 -9.31 0.67
CA LEU A 454 10.80 -8.55 -0.30
C LEU A 454 11.62 -7.43 -0.94
N ASP A 455 12.62 -6.88 -0.25
CA ASP A 455 13.54 -5.89 -0.82
C ASP A 455 14.42 -6.47 -1.93
N ASN A 456 14.60 -7.79 -2.00
CA ASN A 456 15.28 -8.42 -3.13
C ASN A 456 14.58 -8.10 -4.47
N LEU A 457 13.27 -7.83 -4.47
CA LEU A 457 12.52 -7.48 -5.67
C LEU A 457 13.07 -6.24 -6.38
N HIS A 458 13.52 -5.22 -5.63
CA HIS A 458 14.02 -3.97 -6.21
C HIS A 458 15.54 -3.81 -6.12
N THR A 459 16.21 -4.56 -5.24
CA THR A 459 17.68 -4.47 -5.04
C THR A 459 18.48 -5.47 -5.86
N GLN A 460 17.90 -6.63 -6.20
CA GLN A 460 18.65 -7.68 -6.89
C GLN A 460 18.54 -7.53 -8.42
N PRO A 461 19.57 -7.91 -9.19
CA PRO A 461 19.51 -7.94 -10.65
C PRO A 461 18.42 -8.88 -11.16
N ARG A 462 17.83 -8.55 -12.32
CA ARG A 462 16.75 -9.33 -12.96
C ARG A 462 17.07 -10.82 -13.11
N GLU A 463 18.28 -11.13 -13.59
CA GLU A 463 18.71 -12.49 -13.96
C GLU A 463 19.29 -13.31 -12.79
N SER A 464 19.23 -12.77 -11.56
CA SER A 464 19.97 -13.34 -10.43
C SER A 464 19.30 -14.54 -9.74
N GLY A 465 18.04 -14.87 -10.04
CA GLY A 465 17.25 -15.80 -9.23
C GLY A 465 16.63 -15.18 -7.98
N LYS A 466 17.30 -14.17 -7.41
CA LYS A 466 17.09 -13.72 -6.03
C LYS A 466 15.77 -12.99 -5.81
N ARG A 467 15.17 -12.43 -6.86
CA ARG A 467 13.85 -11.80 -6.78
C ARG A 467 12.76 -12.83 -6.49
N TRP A 468 12.77 -13.94 -7.24
CA TRP A 468 11.82 -15.05 -7.03
C TRP A 468 12.10 -15.76 -5.71
N GLU A 469 13.37 -16.04 -5.41
CA GLU A 469 13.78 -16.61 -4.13
C GLU A 469 13.28 -15.77 -2.93
N GLY A 470 13.38 -14.45 -3.01
CA GLY A 470 12.86 -13.55 -1.97
C GLY A 470 11.36 -13.69 -1.75
N VAL A 471 10.56 -13.72 -2.83
CA VAL A 471 9.10 -13.91 -2.72
C VAL A 471 8.75 -15.27 -2.14
N ALA A 472 9.40 -16.33 -2.62
CA ALA A 472 9.22 -17.69 -2.12
C ALA A 472 9.59 -17.81 -0.63
N ALA A 473 10.75 -17.28 -0.23
CA ALA A 473 11.24 -17.27 1.14
C ALA A 473 10.28 -16.50 2.06
N ALA A 474 9.83 -15.31 1.65
CA ALA A 474 8.86 -14.52 2.40
C ALA A 474 7.54 -15.27 2.60
N GLY A 475 6.99 -15.87 1.53
CA GLY A 475 5.76 -16.65 1.60
C GLY A 475 5.86 -17.86 2.53
N VAL A 476 6.93 -18.65 2.41
CA VAL A 476 7.17 -19.80 3.30
C VAL A 476 7.38 -19.36 4.75
N LEU A 477 8.13 -18.29 5.00
CA LEU A 477 8.35 -17.76 6.33
C LEU A 477 7.04 -17.25 6.97
N LEU A 478 6.16 -16.59 6.20
CA LEU A 478 4.82 -16.22 6.68
C LEU A 478 4.01 -17.45 7.14
N ARG A 479 4.13 -18.59 6.44
CA ARG A 479 3.47 -19.86 6.85
C ARG A 479 4.06 -20.45 8.13
N LEU A 480 5.37 -20.33 8.35
CA LEU A 480 5.98 -20.74 9.62
C LEU A 480 5.51 -19.86 10.79
N LEU A 481 5.39 -18.55 10.56
CA LEU A 481 4.87 -17.61 11.56
C LEU A 481 3.37 -17.85 11.82
N GLU A 482 2.59 -18.17 10.79
CA GLU A 482 1.20 -18.59 10.93
C GLU A 482 1.06 -19.87 11.77
N SER A 483 1.95 -20.84 11.56
CA SER A 483 2.03 -22.05 12.39
C SER A 483 2.30 -21.74 13.85
N HIS A 484 3.23 -20.82 14.12
CA HIS A 484 3.51 -20.34 15.48
C HIS A 484 2.31 -19.63 16.12
N ILE A 485 1.59 -18.81 15.35
CA ILE A 485 0.33 -18.20 15.83
C ILE A 485 -0.67 -19.28 16.21
N SER A 486 -0.87 -20.29 15.36
CA SER A 486 -1.77 -21.41 15.66
C SER A 486 -1.35 -22.11 16.95
N TYR A 487 -0.07 -22.44 17.11
CA TYR A 487 0.49 -23.06 18.31
C TYR A 487 0.25 -22.21 19.58
N THR A 488 0.66 -20.95 19.56
CA THR A 488 0.58 -20.03 20.71
C THR A 488 -0.86 -19.67 21.08
N THR A 489 -1.79 -19.75 20.13
CA THR A 489 -3.22 -19.50 20.34
C THR A 489 -4.06 -20.77 20.47
N GLN A 490 -3.42 -21.94 20.65
CA GLN A 490 -4.08 -23.22 20.83
C GLN A 490 -5.07 -23.56 19.71
N GLY A 491 -4.69 -23.29 18.47
CA GLY A 491 -5.47 -23.60 17.28
C GLY A 491 -6.60 -22.61 16.97
N LYS A 492 -6.73 -21.50 17.70
CA LYS A 492 -7.73 -20.46 17.41
C LYS A 492 -7.64 -19.95 15.96
N TYR A 493 -6.43 -19.91 15.41
CA TYR A 493 -6.16 -19.47 14.05
C TYR A 493 -5.46 -20.59 13.25
N PRO A 494 -6.24 -21.55 12.70
CA PRO A 494 -5.66 -22.67 11.95
C PRO A 494 -5.00 -22.17 10.66
N ILE A 495 -4.10 -22.98 10.10
CA ILE A 495 -3.42 -22.69 8.83
C ILE A 495 -4.41 -22.86 7.67
N GLY A 496 -4.58 -21.80 6.87
CA GLY A 496 -5.46 -21.78 5.71
C GLY A 496 -4.76 -22.24 4.43
N LEU A 497 -4.61 -23.55 4.23
CA LEU A 497 -3.99 -24.14 3.03
C LEU A 497 -4.82 -25.28 2.45
N THR A 498 -4.80 -25.42 1.12
CA THR A 498 -5.34 -26.62 0.46
C THR A 498 -4.47 -27.84 0.77
N PRO A 499 -4.99 -29.08 0.66
CA PRO A 499 -4.21 -30.29 0.91
C PRO A 499 -2.90 -30.35 0.11
N GLU A 500 -2.93 -29.90 -1.14
CA GLU A 500 -1.77 -29.85 -2.04
C GLU A 500 -0.70 -28.89 -1.51
N ALA A 501 -1.10 -27.70 -1.05
CA ALA A 501 -0.18 -26.71 -0.53
C ALA A 501 0.35 -27.09 0.86
N GLN A 502 -0.48 -27.74 1.70
CA GLN A 502 -0.03 -28.33 2.97
C GLN A 502 1.08 -29.34 2.75
N ALA A 503 0.98 -30.11 1.66
CA ALA A 503 1.98 -31.08 1.26
C ALA A 503 3.37 -30.42 1.06
N LEU A 504 3.44 -29.14 0.68
CA LEU A 504 4.71 -28.45 0.50
C LEU A 504 5.41 -28.09 1.81
N LEU A 505 4.71 -28.12 2.95
CA LEU A 505 5.27 -27.86 4.28
C LEU A 505 5.48 -29.14 5.11
N PRO A 506 6.37 -29.13 6.11
CA PRO A 506 6.46 -30.21 7.09
C PRO A 506 5.10 -30.44 7.80
N PRO A 507 4.68 -31.70 8.06
CA PRO A 507 3.39 -31.97 8.70
C PRO A 507 3.22 -31.28 10.05
N ASP A 508 4.31 -31.13 10.82
CA ASP A 508 4.31 -30.41 12.10
C ASP A 508 4.00 -28.92 11.95
N VAL A 509 4.50 -28.28 10.88
CA VAL A 509 4.15 -26.90 10.56
C VAL A 509 2.66 -26.81 10.28
N VAL A 510 2.10 -27.72 9.47
CA VAL A 510 0.67 -27.73 9.12
C VAL A 510 -0.22 -27.93 10.36
N ARG A 511 0.22 -28.76 11.32
CA ARG A 511 -0.50 -28.96 12.60
C ARG A 511 -0.43 -27.76 13.55
N GLY A 512 0.54 -26.87 13.37
CA GLY A 512 0.85 -25.79 14.31
C GLY A 512 1.99 -26.18 15.24
N CYS A 513 3.16 -25.58 15.05
CA CYS A 513 4.34 -25.76 15.90
C CYS A 513 4.96 -24.42 16.26
N SER A 514 5.89 -24.41 17.22
CA SER A 514 6.62 -23.18 17.55
C SER A 514 7.57 -22.77 16.40
N PHE A 515 7.85 -21.47 16.27
CA PHE A 515 8.87 -20.96 15.36
C PHE A 515 10.15 -20.78 16.16
N GLY A 516 11.19 -21.52 15.79
CA GLY A 516 12.44 -21.61 16.53
C GLY A 516 13.32 -20.38 16.35
N ASP A 517 13.62 -20.01 15.10
CA ASP A 517 14.26 -18.75 14.72
C ASP A 517 14.34 -18.63 13.18
N TYR A 518 14.73 -17.44 12.72
CA TYR A 518 15.32 -17.19 11.41
C TYR A 518 16.86 -17.29 11.50
N VAL A 519 17.44 -18.28 10.82
CA VAL A 519 18.88 -18.58 10.87
C VAL A 519 19.54 -18.17 9.56
N LEU A 520 20.46 -17.20 9.64
CA LEU A 520 21.34 -16.84 8.53
C LEU A 520 22.65 -17.62 8.65
N ALA A 521 23.00 -18.45 7.66
CA ALA A 521 24.15 -19.35 7.75
C ALA A 521 25.54 -18.67 7.68
N VAL A 522 25.64 -17.33 7.69
CA VAL A 522 26.93 -16.60 7.73
C VAL A 522 27.46 -16.41 9.15
N SER A 523 26.57 -16.27 10.13
CA SER A 523 26.87 -15.46 11.33
C SER A 523 27.62 -16.19 12.46
N HIS A 524 28.42 -17.22 12.15
CA HIS A 524 29.36 -17.75 13.14
C HIS A 524 30.72 -17.04 13.01
N PRO A 525 31.18 -16.29 14.03
CA PRO A 525 32.42 -15.51 13.96
C PRO A 525 33.66 -16.35 13.60
N ASP A 526 33.65 -17.63 14.01
CA ASP A 526 34.82 -18.49 13.96
C ASP A 526 34.71 -19.64 12.94
N ARG A 527 33.59 -19.76 12.23
CA ARG A 527 33.35 -20.91 11.34
C ARG A 527 32.54 -20.54 10.11
N GLU A 528 33.15 -20.67 8.95
CA GLU A 528 32.47 -20.51 7.68
C GLU A 528 31.65 -21.76 7.36
N ILE A 529 30.33 -21.60 7.29
CA ILE A 529 29.41 -22.69 6.93
C ILE A 529 29.23 -22.66 5.40
N ARG A 530 29.74 -23.68 4.72
CA ARG A 530 29.76 -23.79 3.25
C ARG A 530 28.89 -24.91 2.70
N THR A 531 28.49 -25.85 3.55
CA THR A 531 27.77 -27.08 3.16
C THR A 531 26.60 -27.35 4.11
N LEU A 532 25.61 -28.12 3.62
CA LEU A 532 24.48 -28.57 4.45
C LEU A 532 24.95 -29.40 5.66
N ARG A 533 26.01 -30.21 5.49
CA ARG A 533 26.61 -30.97 6.60
C ARG A 533 27.10 -30.06 7.72
N GLN A 534 27.90 -29.06 7.37
CA GLN A 534 28.43 -28.09 8.35
C GLN A 534 27.31 -27.30 9.03
N LEU A 535 26.24 -27.01 8.30
CA LEU A 535 25.06 -26.32 8.83
C LEU A 535 24.32 -27.19 9.85
N ILE A 536 24.14 -28.48 9.56
CA ILE A 536 23.54 -29.44 10.49
C ILE A 536 24.43 -29.66 11.71
N ASP A 537 25.74 -29.80 11.52
CA ASP A 537 26.69 -29.92 12.63
C ASP A 537 26.63 -28.68 13.53
N TYR A 538 26.57 -27.48 12.94
CA TYR A 538 26.41 -26.22 13.68
C TYR A 538 25.06 -26.15 14.41
N PHE A 539 24.00 -26.63 13.78
CA PHE A 539 22.68 -26.65 14.39
C PHE A 539 22.60 -27.61 15.58
N ASN A 540 23.31 -28.75 15.50
CA ASN A 540 23.33 -29.77 16.54
C ASN A 540 24.36 -29.53 17.65
N ASP A 541 25.29 -28.58 17.48
CA ASP A 541 26.26 -28.22 18.51
C ASP A 541 25.53 -27.80 19.79
N SER A 542 25.88 -28.42 20.93
CA SER A 542 25.29 -28.11 22.23
C SER A 542 25.54 -26.66 22.67
N ASN A 543 26.56 -26.00 22.11
CA ASN A 543 26.84 -24.59 22.35
C ASN A 543 26.15 -23.67 21.34
N SER A 544 25.41 -24.23 20.37
CA SER A 544 24.71 -23.44 19.37
C SER A 544 23.62 -22.61 20.03
N PRO A 545 23.61 -21.27 19.84
CA PRO A 545 22.59 -20.40 20.39
C PRO A 545 21.19 -20.66 19.79
N ILE A 546 21.11 -21.53 18.77
CA ILE A 546 19.90 -21.92 18.03
C ILE A 546 19.15 -23.06 18.75
N ARG A 547 19.83 -23.84 19.60
CA ARG A 547 19.23 -24.99 20.32
C ARG A 547 18.43 -24.53 21.56
N ARG A 548 17.51 -23.59 21.38
CA ARG A 548 16.72 -22.97 22.48
C ARG A 548 15.48 -23.75 22.88
N VAL A 549 15.09 -24.77 22.12
CA VAL A 549 13.83 -25.50 22.34
C VAL A 549 14.14 -26.87 22.95
N ASP A 550 14.10 -26.94 24.27
CA ASP A 550 14.34 -28.18 25.02
C ASP A 550 13.15 -29.17 24.96
N LYS A 551 11.94 -28.67 24.66
CA LYS A 551 10.70 -29.47 24.62
C LYS A 551 9.74 -29.01 23.52
N GLY A 552 9.07 -29.97 22.90
CA GLY A 552 8.05 -29.76 21.87
C GLY A 552 8.62 -29.70 20.46
N VAL A 553 7.78 -29.28 19.51
CA VAL A 553 8.14 -29.20 18.10
C VAL A 553 8.40 -27.74 17.70
N ALA A 554 9.52 -27.50 17.01
CA ALA A 554 9.89 -26.20 16.49
C ALA A 554 10.33 -26.28 15.03
N ALA A 555 9.97 -25.25 14.27
CA ALA A 555 10.39 -25.07 12.89
C ALA A 555 11.34 -23.86 12.79
N PHE A 556 12.47 -24.04 12.10
CA PHE A 556 13.46 -23.00 11.85
C PHE A 556 13.51 -22.70 10.36
N PHE A 557 13.51 -21.42 10.00
CA PHE A 557 13.80 -21.00 8.63
C PHE A 557 15.29 -20.79 8.50
N VAL A 558 15.95 -21.47 7.55
CA VAL A 558 17.40 -21.42 7.41
C VAL A 558 17.78 -20.93 6.02
N LEU A 559 18.47 -19.79 5.97
CA LEU A 559 18.95 -19.18 4.74
C LEU A 559 20.46 -19.42 4.57
N PRO A 560 20.88 -20.30 3.65
CA PRO A 560 22.28 -20.41 3.27
C PRO A 560 22.72 -19.13 2.55
N THR A 561 23.95 -18.73 2.81
CA THR A 561 24.52 -17.48 2.28
C THR A 561 25.77 -17.70 1.45
N HIS A 562 26.36 -18.90 1.57
CA HIS A 562 27.53 -19.26 0.81
C HIS A 562 27.12 -19.87 -0.54
N LEU A 563 27.71 -19.40 -1.64
CA LEU A 563 27.38 -19.84 -3.01
C LEU A 563 27.68 -21.34 -3.27
N GLN A 564 28.46 -21.98 -2.42
CA GLN A 564 28.75 -23.43 -2.48
C GLN A 564 27.64 -24.30 -1.89
N PHE A 565 26.58 -23.73 -1.30
CA PHE A 565 25.41 -24.54 -0.96
C PHE A 565 24.78 -25.06 -2.25
N GLU A 566 24.96 -26.35 -2.47
CA GLU A 566 24.48 -27.02 -3.66
C GLU A 566 23.02 -27.46 -3.48
N GLY A 567 22.17 -27.13 -4.45
CA GLY A 567 20.89 -27.81 -4.66
C GLY A 567 19.67 -27.18 -4.01
N HIS A 568 19.82 -26.24 -3.07
CA HIS A 568 18.70 -25.51 -2.46
C HIS A 568 19.07 -24.07 -2.13
N ASP A 569 18.07 -23.19 -2.19
CA ASP A 569 18.23 -21.76 -1.89
C ASP A 569 17.87 -21.43 -0.44
N PHE A 570 17.00 -22.21 0.20
CA PHE A 570 16.72 -22.14 1.64
C PHE A 570 16.14 -23.45 2.17
N TYR A 571 16.06 -23.58 3.50
CA TYR A 571 15.59 -24.78 4.18
C TYR A 571 14.57 -24.49 5.29
N ILE A 572 13.77 -25.50 5.62
CA ILE A 572 13.06 -25.60 6.90
C ILE A 572 13.64 -26.78 7.67
N PHE A 573 14.08 -26.52 8.90
CA PHE A 573 14.52 -27.56 9.83
C PHE A 573 13.43 -27.76 10.88
N ILE A 574 13.05 -29.02 11.12
CA ILE A 574 12.12 -29.39 12.19
C ILE A 574 12.89 -30.07 13.30
N THR A 575 12.67 -29.59 14.53
CA THR A 575 13.19 -30.23 15.73
C THR A 575 12.06 -30.74 16.61
N VAL A 576 12.25 -31.92 17.19
CA VAL A 576 11.39 -32.47 18.24
C VAL A 576 12.24 -32.64 19.49
N ASP A 577 11.85 -31.98 20.58
CA ASP A 577 12.58 -31.96 21.86
C ASP A 577 14.08 -31.65 21.67
N GLY A 578 14.36 -30.64 20.83
CA GLY A 578 15.72 -30.18 20.54
C GLY A 578 16.56 -31.11 19.66
N GLN A 579 15.97 -32.14 19.06
CA GLN A 579 16.61 -33.03 18.09
C GLN A 579 16.10 -32.76 16.68
N LEU A 580 16.99 -32.60 15.70
CA LEU A 580 16.63 -32.44 14.30
C LEU A 580 15.99 -33.73 13.74
N THR A 581 14.76 -33.65 13.26
CA THR A 581 13.98 -34.81 12.77
C THR A 581 13.59 -34.72 11.29
N GLU A 582 13.44 -33.52 10.73
CA GLU A 582 13.15 -33.31 9.30
C GLU A 582 13.97 -32.12 8.77
N VAL A 583 14.52 -32.29 7.57
CA VAL A 583 15.12 -31.21 6.77
C VAL A 583 14.37 -31.13 5.44
N ARG A 584 13.80 -29.96 5.16
CA ARG A 584 13.12 -29.69 3.89
C ARG A 584 13.84 -28.59 3.13
N GLY A 585 14.42 -28.93 1.99
CA GLY A 585 15.11 -27.98 1.12
C GLY A 585 14.17 -27.42 0.04
N TYR A 586 14.33 -26.14 -0.26
CA TYR A 586 13.58 -25.44 -1.30
C TYR A 586 14.54 -24.93 -2.36
N GLN A 587 14.28 -25.29 -3.61
CA GLN A 587 15.02 -24.79 -4.76
C GLN A 587 14.07 -23.97 -5.64
N CYS A 588 14.30 -22.67 -5.66
CA CYS A 588 13.68 -21.68 -6.52
C CYS A 588 14.42 -21.63 -7.86
N LYS A 589 13.67 -21.76 -8.96
CA LYS A 589 14.18 -21.63 -10.31
C LYS A 589 13.48 -20.49 -11.03
N GLN A 590 14.33 -19.67 -11.66
CA GLN A 590 13.97 -18.67 -12.64
C GLN A 590 13.88 -19.30 -14.05
N GLY A 591 13.08 -18.70 -14.92
CA GLY A 591 12.90 -19.05 -16.32
C GLY A 591 11.90 -20.18 -16.58
N PHE A 592 11.82 -20.58 -17.85
CA PHE A 592 10.84 -21.54 -18.38
C PHE A 592 10.68 -22.72 -17.45
N ALA A 593 9.43 -23.16 -17.23
CA ALA A 593 9.00 -24.23 -16.33
C ALA A 593 9.70 -25.57 -16.59
N LYS A 594 11.00 -25.63 -16.33
CA LYS A 594 11.82 -26.81 -16.52
C LYS A 594 11.65 -27.64 -15.27
N LYS A 595 10.92 -28.73 -15.47
CA LYS A 595 10.95 -29.91 -14.60
C LYS A 595 12.39 -30.14 -14.11
N PRO A 596 12.59 -30.56 -12.85
CA PRO A 596 13.90 -30.94 -12.37
C PRO A 596 14.61 -31.86 -13.37
N THR A 597 15.78 -31.44 -13.85
CA THR A 597 16.59 -32.28 -14.76
C THR A 597 17.27 -33.39 -13.95
N PRO A 598 17.65 -34.52 -14.57
CA PRO A 598 18.44 -35.55 -13.90
C PRO A 598 19.71 -35.00 -13.23
N ALA A 599 20.38 -34.03 -13.86
CA ALA A 599 21.56 -33.38 -13.29
C ALA A 599 21.24 -32.54 -12.04
N SER A 600 20.10 -31.84 -12.05
CA SER A 600 19.62 -31.08 -10.88
C SER A 600 19.24 -32.01 -9.72
N LEU A 601 18.57 -33.12 -10.04
CA LEU A 601 18.20 -34.15 -9.08
C LEU A 601 19.45 -34.79 -8.46
N GLU A 602 20.45 -35.15 -9.26
CA GLU A 602 21.73 -35.67 -8.77
C GLU A 602 22.45 -34.68 -7.85
N LYS A 603 22.40 -33.38 -8.15
CA LYS A 603 22.99 -32.34 -7.30
C LYS A 603 22.30 -32.25 -5.94
N ILE A 604 20.96 -32.31 -5.92
CA ILE A 604 20.15 -32.36 -4.68
C ILE A 604 20.49 -33.63 -3.88
N ALA A 605 20.52 -34.77 -4.55
CA ALA A 605 20.79 -36.06 -3.95
C ALA A 605 22.18 -36.09 -3.30
N ARG A 606 23.19 -35.57 -4.01
CA ARG A 606 24.56 -35.41 -3.51
C ARG A 606 24.60 -34.55 -2.25
N ALA A 607 23.92 -33.40 -2.23
CA ALA A 607 23.91 -32.52 -1.06
C ALA A 607 23.37 -33.22 0.20
N PHE A 608 22.31 -34.04 0.06
CA PHE A 608 21.79 -34.85 1.17
C PHE A 608 22.69 -36.04 1.51
N ARG A 609 23.26 -36.73 0.51
CA ARG A 609 24.20 -37.82 0.71
C ARG A 609 25.45 -37.38 1.46
N ASP A 610 25.99 -36.21 1.13
CA ASP A 610 27.16 -35.65 1.81
C ASP A 610 26.82 -35.21 3.24
N ALA A 611 25.57 -34.80 3.48
CA ALA A 611 25.08 -34.43 4.81
C ALA A 611 24.78 -35.63 5.73
N PHE A 612 24.24 -36.73 5.19
CA PHE A 612 23.67 -37.82 5.99
C PHE A 612 24.23 -39.22 5.67
N GLY A 613 25.00 -39.38 4.60
CA GLY A 613 25.48 -40.68 4.13
C GLY A 613 26.64 -41.24 4.98
N PRO A 614 26.79 -42.58 5.01
CA PRO A 614 27.78 -43.29 5.84
C PRO A 614 29.26 -43.04 5.48
N GLY A 615 29.54 -42.13 4.54
CA GLY A 615 30.88 -41.82 4.04
C GLY A 615 31.10 -40.34 3.70
N GLY A 616 30.27 -39.41 4.22
CA GLY A 616 30.44 -37.96 4.06
C GLY A 616 31.74 -37.45 4.72
N GLY A 617 32.86 -37.72 4.05
CA GLY A 617 34.24 -37.25 4.21
C GLY A 617 34.71 -36.78 5.59
N LYS A 618 35.63 -37.56 6.20
CA LYS A 618 36.68 -37.02 7.09
C LYS A 618 37.51 -35.99 6.28
N PRO A 619 37.45 -34.68 6.57
CA PRO A 619 38.39 -33.73 6.00
C PRO A 619 39.57 -33.65 6.97
N GLY A 620 40.61 -34.44 6.71
CA GLY A 620 41.85 -34.42 7.49
C GLY A 620 41.84 -35.31 8.73
N GLY A 621 42.91 -36.07 8.92
CA GLY A 621 43.07 -37.00 10.04
C GLY A 621 43.03 -36.30 11.40
N GLY A 622 41.87 -36.30 12.03
CA GLY A 622 41.64 -35.87 13.40
C GLY A 622 40.23 -36.26 13.82
N LYS A 623 40.13 -37.09 14.86
CA LYS A 623 38.96 -37.57 15.63
C LYS A 623 37.56 -37.43 14.98
N GLU A 624 36.87 -38.57 14.85
CA GLU A 624 35.44 -38.69 14.47
C GLU A 624 34.56 -37.56 15.03
N PRO A 625 33.86 -36.78 14.18
CA PRO A 625 32.91 -35.79 14.68
C PRO A 625 31.44 -36.20 14.49
N ALA A 626 30.73 -36.09 15.62
CA ALA A 626 29.41 -35.47 15.82
C ALA A 626 28.11 -36.11 15.29
N LEU A 627 28.11 -37.04 14.33
CA LEU A 627 26.83 -37.68 13.94
C LEU A 627 26.32 -38.74 14.94
N ASP A 628 27.17 -39.27 15.81
CA ASP A 628 26.79 -40.23 16.87
C ASP A 628 25.78 -39.66 17.89
N GLY A 629 25.56 -38.34 17.89
CA GLY A 629 24.57 -37.68 18.75
C GLY A 629 23.13 -37.67 18.20
N LEU A 630 22.92 -37.90 16.91
CA LEU A 630 21.58 -37.98 16.34
C LEU A 630 21.04 -39.41 16.53
N ARG A 631 19.98 -39.54 17.33
CA ARG A 631 19.32 -40.85 17.55
C ARG A 631 18.67 -41.42 16.29
N THR A 632 18.35 -40.58 15.31
CA THR A 632 17.67 -40.94 14.07
C THR A 632 18.12 -40.05 12.92
N THR A 633 18.32 -40.63 11.73
CA THR A 633 18.56 -39.87 10.49
C THR A 633 17.36 -38.98 10.16
N PRO A 634 17.52 -37.66 9.99
CA PRO A 634 16.42 -36.77 9.65
C PRO A 634 15.77 -37.15 8.32
N LEU A 635 14.44 -37.01 8.27
CA LEU A 635 13.69 -37.14 7.02
C LEU A 635 14.07 -35.99 6.08
N CYS A 636 14.50 -36.33 4.86
CA CYS A 636 14.89 -35.34 3.85
C CYS A 636 13.82 -35.24 2.77
N ARG A 637 13.47 -34.02 2.37
CA ARG A 637 12.54 -33.75 1.26
C ARG A 637 12.95 -32.51 0.49
N THR A 638 12.67 -32.48 -0.81
CA THR A 638 12.90 -31.30 -1.65
C THR A 638 11.62 -30.76 -2.24
N VAL A 639 11.51 -29.45 -2.31
CA VAL A 639 10.47 -28.74 -3.05
C VAL A 639 11.11 -27.89 -4.14
N TRP A 640 10.62 -28.05 -5.37
CA TRP A 640 11.12 -27.36 -6.56
C TRP A 640 10.15 -26.26 -6.98
N PHE A 641 10.45 -25.02 -6.62
CA PHE A 641 9.64 -23.86 -6.97
C PHE A 641 10.07 -23.29 -8.31
N THR A 642 9.17 -23.30 -9.29
CA THR A 642 9.41 -22.68 -10.59
C THR A 642 8.63 -21.38 -10.70
N GLY A 643 9.30 -20.30 -11.07
CA GLY A 643 8.60 -19.16 -11.64
C GLY A 643 7.95 -19.55 -12.98
N ASP A 644 6.80 -18.97 -13.30
CA ASP A 644 6.17 -19.13 -14.63
C ASP A 644 6.97 -18.27 -15.62
N SER A 645 7.13 -18.65 -16.88
CA SER A 645 7.54 -17.69 -17.92
C SER A 645 7.10 -18.22 -19.27
N GLY A 646 5.84 -17.97 -19.60
CA GLY A 646 5.35 -18.04 -20.98
C GLY A 646 4.93 -19.44 -21.46
N GLY A 647 4.68 -20.38 -20.54
CA GLY A 647 3.96 -21.60 -20.89
C GLY A 647 2.56 -21.29 -21.41
N GLY A 648 2.07 -22.05 -22.40
CA GLY A 648 0.67 -21.97 -22.85
C GLY A 648 -0.31 -22.29 -21.71
N GLU A 649 -1.63 -22.17 -21.96
CA GLU A 649 -2.67 -22.48 -20.97
C GLU A 649 -2.50 -23.86 -20.30
N ASP A 650 -1.91 -24.83 -21.01
CA ASP A 650 -1.61 -26.17 -20.51
C ASP A 650 -0.59 -26.19 -19.35
N GLU A 651 0.39 -25.28 -19.33
CA GLU A 651 1.38 -25.20 -18.25
C GLU A 651 0.83 -24.48 -17.01
N ARG A 652 -0.05 -23.49 -17.20
CA ARG A 652 -0.77 -22.84 -16.09
C ARG A 652 -1.71 -23.80 -15.36
N ASN A 653 -2.27 -24.76 -16.10
CA ASN A 653 -3.13 -25.82 -15.58
C ASN A 653 -2.38 -27.11 -15.24
N ARG A 654 -1.03 -27.08 -15.19
CA ARG A 654 -0.22 -28.24 -14.84
C ARG A 654 -0.62 -28.77 -13.47
N LYS A 655 -0.84 -30.08 -13.39
CA LYS A 655 -1.08 -30.77 -12.11
C LYS A 655 0.22 -30.88 -11.32
N ASP A 656 0.10 -30.89 -10.00
CA ASP A 656 1.25 -31.15 -9.14
C ASP A 656 1.86 -32.52 -9.44
N GLU A 657 3.19 -32.58 -9.53
CA GLU A 657 3.93 -33.83 -9.66
C GLU A 657 4.63 -34.15 -8.33
N TYR A 658 4.29 -35.30 -7.76
CA TYR A 658 4.76 -35.74 -6.43
C TYR A 658 5.63 -37.00 -6.46
N ASP A 659 5.61 -37.74 -7.57
CA ASP A 659 6.32 -39.02 -7.73
C ASP A 659 7.74 -38.86 -8.27
N LEU A 660 8.27 -37.64 -8.32
CA LEU A 660 9.67 -37.43 -8.68
C LEU A 660 10.53 -37.82 -7.49
N THR A 661 11.47 -38.72 -7.72
CA THR A 661 12.54 -39.00 -6.77
C THR A 661 13.87 -38.56 -7.36
N ASP A 662 14.77 -38.09 -6.52
CA ASP A 662 16.16 -37.97 -6.94
C ASP A 662 16.82 -39.35 -7.07
N SER A 663 18.11 -39.37 -7.44
CA SER A 663 18.87 -40.62 -7.63
C SER A 663 19.03 -41.45 -6.35
N GLU A 664 18.76 -40.87 -5.18
CA GLU A 664 18.80 -41.53 -3.88
C GLU A 664 17.40 -41.88 -3.34
N GLY A 665 16.36 -41.69 -4.15
CA GLY A 665 14.98 -41.99 -3.75
C GLY A 665 14.33 -40.89 -2.89
N VAL A 666 14.96 -39.71 -2.73
CA VAL A 666 14.38 -38.62 -1.95
C VAL A 666 13.24 -37.98 -2.75
N PRO A 667 12.03 -37.83 -2.15
CA PRO A 667 10.92 -37.21 -2.85
C PRO A 667 11.19 -35.73 -3.20
N VAL A 668 10.97 -35.40 -4.47
CA VAL A 668 11.01 -34.05 -5.01
C VAL A 668 9.61 -33.64 -5.44
N ARG A 669 9.09 -32.58 -4.84
CA ARG A 669 7.75 -32.06 -5.16
C ARG A 669 7.87 -30.93 -6.16
N TRP A 670 7.14 -31.02 -7.26
CA TRP A 670 7.08 -29.98 -8.28
C TRP A 670 5.65 -29.41 -8.37
N PRO A 671 5.29 -28.44 -7.50
CA PRO A 671 3.94 -27.92 -7.39
C PRO A 671 3.54 -27.07 -8.60
N SER A 672 2.24 -27.08 -8.91
CA SER A 672 1.55 -26.20 -9.83
C SER A 672 1.55 -24.75 -9.33
N GLN A 673 1.21 -23.83 -10.23
CA GLN A 673 1.11 -22.41 -9.90
C GLN A 673 0.01 -22.12 -8.87
N ALA A 674 -1.11 -22.83 -8.94
CA ALA A 674 -2.20 -22.70 -7.98
C ALA A 674 -1.74 -23.11 -6.56
N THR A 675 -1.06 -24.26 -6.46
CA THR A 675 -0.48 -24.75 -5.20
C THR A 675 0.58 -23.80 -4.66
N MET A 676 1.47 -23.28 -5.51
CA MET A 676 2.47 -22.28 -5.10
C MET A 676 1.81 -20.97 -4.65
N SER A 677 0.82 -20.46 -5.39
CA SER A 677 0.08 -19.24 -5.05
C SER A 677 -0.62 -19.36 -3.70
N CYS A 678 -1.24 -20.51 -3.43
CA CYS A 678 -1.80 -20.81 -2.13
C CYS A 678 -0.72 -20.79 -1.04
N LEU A 679 0.45 -21.39 -1.28
CA LEU A 679 1.53 -21.42 -0.30
C LEU A 679 2.12 -20.03 -0.01
N VAL A 680 2.51 -19.27 -1.03
CA VAL A 680 3.14 -17.94 -0.85
C VAL A 680 2.18 -16.88 -0.30
N GLY A 681 0.88 -17.11 -0.46
CA GLY A 681 -0.16 -16.24 0.06
C GLY A 681 -0.74 -15.29 -0.98
N PHE A 682 -1.99 -14.90 -0.75
CA PHE A 682 -2.81 -14.12 -1.68
C PHE A 682 -2.13 -12.80 -2.10
N SER A 683 -1.55 -12.07 -1.15
CA SER A 683 -0.95 -10.75 -1.43
C SER A 683 0.25 -10.85 -2.38
N LEU A 684 1.17 -11.77 -2.10
CA LEU A 684 2.36 -11.95 -2.93
C LEU A 684 2.01 -12.58 -4.27
N ALA A 685 1.12 -13.57 -4.31
CA ALA A 685 0.68 -14.18 -5.57
C ALA A 685 0.04 -13.17 -6.53
N LEU A 686 -0.77 -12.22 -6.02
CA LEU A 686 -1.42 -11.22 -6.86
C LEU A 686 -0.49 -10.10 -7.32
N THR A 687 0.39 -9.64 -6.41
CA THR A 687 1.28 -8.50 -6.66
C THR A 687 2.57 -8.87 -7.37
N CYS A 688 2.97 -10.13 -7.28
CA CYS A 688 4.18 -10.67 -7.86
C CYS A 688 3.83 -11.84 -8.81
N PRO A 689 3.30 -11.55 -10.01
CA PRO A 689 3.05 -12.58 -11.02
C PRO A 689 4.34 -13.38 -11.23
N PHE A 690 4.27 -14.70 -11.15
CA PHE A 690 5.47 -15.52 -11.24
C PHE A 690 6.17 -15.34 -12.59
N GLU A 691 5.39 -15.07 -13.66
CA GLU A 691 5.84 -14.65 -15.00
C GLU A 691 6.74 -13.43 -15.06
N TRP A 692 6.75 -12.60 -14.03
CA TRP A 692 7.56 -11.38 -13.99
C TRP A 692 8.88 -11.57 -13.24
N LEU A 693 8.94 -12.57 -12.38
CA LEU A 693 10.08 -12.81 -11.49
C LEU A 693 10.90 -14.03 -11.90
N ALA A 694 10.37 -14.87 -12.78
CA ALA A 694 11.07 -15.99 -13.39
C ALA A 694 12.05 -15.52 -14.45
#